data_AF-W7E1Z9-F1
#
_entry.id   AF-W7E1Z9-F1
#
_cell.length_a   1.000
_cell.length_b   1.000
_cell.length_c   1.000
_cell.angle_alpha   90.00
_cell.angle_beta   90.00
_cell.angle_gamma   90.00
#
_symmetry.space_group_name_H-M   'P 1'
#
loop_
_entity.id
_entity.type
_entity.pdbx_description
1 polymer ?
#
loop_
_entity_poly.entity_id
_entity_poly.type
_entity_poly.pdbx_seq_one_letter_code
_entity_poly.pdbx_strand_id
1 'polypeptide(L)'
;MSLLLDLFPVEYWTNASSSSTADEVTLEQTFRATGSSGRGQMRIKLTWKRHGSLSTANSGMIEPRLRFNEADLAHILHSVYRNMFQHENALSLFKDLDMLKIKRSSTLHYHRGSFAVFLHRLRNRVTVNWHDVMNRILGLIENDSTITMGRNYIQELYLYLHTLNIYSAQIFTQPGHVVTPAGDGIGRWKDLPKTVCITLKVPRNKLSALTGLDSTDVGTPISHCIVQSSSSSIVGRWQNIFSGIQLAFGMISTVGEIHSNEYAIQISEDDLRWQGKSPLVVSFMTPSWLLLLKPQTAIIAFGLQSTPQTCTKFIRSLGFEMNIFETTLGNDECVYISKHPPNLTSIASGHYFSRSEHESSELAHGEIKTTFSAIVLQPEGRITALSGRVDLLSERLKHSLRSGCAVKTTQTAPCALGIAFNGKDAQILSSFPVPVCGDRSKTRIARKSSYIEVEAPLHWSVWRSFLAFSPSCIWERTANVHRVDMRLLPILDRNRHGQLKWLSPHVTGMFSKHERRLREQSLSVASAISPDARVGFKDSLFSLFMHFTGIQGRQSHIFGLDNPTGGGVYVLIFVSCIRLDLGSQTVVLDTGVLPITKSLVPRIARFLSAVTEKGFCSIRVDDEELKLWRQTLPSFAERCRIWKHHPACNRDAGYIQHTQDGVNDVFCACGRGFLPEDFVPDVPNWADVRGLVTGAAISPIFSVPMIDPPFDGLLNLDPAQGGCTANHLINHLMSFNQPVALLFMQDEWCEMILTLFGIKTLTMRHFTTK
;
A
#
# COMPACT_ATOMS: atom_id res chain seq x y z
N MET A 1 9.27 0.70 3.46
CA MET A 1 8.65 1.53 2.41
C MET A 1 7.73 2.60 2.95
N SER A 2 6.64 2.26 3.65
CA SER A 2 5.70 3.21 4.27
C SER A 2 6.39 4.36 5.04
N LEU A 3 7.29 4.00 5.95
CA LEU A 3 8.07 4.94 6.75
C LEU A 3 8.98 5.87 5.91
N LEU A 4 9.61 5.36 4.85
CA LEU A 4 10.47 6.15 3.96
C LEU A 4 9.69 7.20 3.17
N LEU A 5 8.40 6.93 2.90
CA LEU A 5 7.51 7.82 2.17
C LEU A 5 6.71 8.75 3.10
N ASP A 6 6.83 8.57 4.43
CA ASP A 6 5.97 9.18 5.45
C ASP A 6 4.49 8.94 5.12
N LEU A 7 4.18 7.64 4.93
CA LEU A 7 2.84 7.13 4.75
C LEU A 7 2.54 6.08 5.83
N PHE A 8 1.31 6.05 6.28
CA PHE A 8 0.77 5.14 7.25
C PHE A 8 -0.32 4.26 6.61
N PRO A 9 -0.04 2.97 6.35
CA PRO A 9 -1.04 2.03 5.85
C PRO A 9 -1.98 1.64 6.99
N VAL A 10 -3.18 2.22 7.05
CA VAL A 10 -4.06 2.15 8.23
C VAL A 10 -4.49 0.72 8.53
N GLU A 11 -4.99 0.00 7.53
CA GLU A 11 -5.52 -1.36 7.66
C GLU A 11 -4.40 -2.34 8.04
N TYR A 12 -3.17 -2.13 7.54
CA TYR A 12 -2.00 -2.95 7.90
C TYR A 12 -1.72 -2.89 9.41
N TRP A 13 -1.76 -1.69 10.02
CA TRP A 13 -1.46 -1.53 11.44
C TRP A 13 -2.63 -1.86 12.36
N THR A 14 -3.87 -1.72 11.88
CA THR A 14 -5.09 -1.89 12.68
C THR A 14 -5.69 -3.30 12.56
N ASN A 15 -5.30 -4.05 11.52
CA ASN A 15 -5.94 -5.31 11.11
C ASN A 15 -7.46 -5.17 10.98
N ALA A 16 -7.93 -4.05 10.43
CA ALA A 16 -9.34 -3.68 10.40
C ALA A 16 -9.70 -2.97 9.10
N SER A 17 -10.68 -3.52 8.37
CA SER A 17 -11.15 -2.99 7.08
C SER A 17 -12.68 -2.88 7.07
N SER A 18 -13.18 -1.79 6.47
CA SER A 18 -14.61 -1.65 6.15
C SER A 18 -15.00 -2.34 4.83
N SER A 19 -14.03 -2.84 4.06
CA SER A 19 -14.25 -3.55 2.80
C SER A 19 -14.19 -5.06 3.03
N SER A 20 -15.17 -5.77 2.47
CA SER A 20 -15.24 -7.23 2.56
C SER A 20 -14.10 -7.90 1.79
N THR A 21 -13.67 -9.04 2.30
CA THR A 21 -12.85 -10.02 1.57
C THR A 21 -13.54 -11.38 1.50
N ALA A 22 -14.76 -11.48 2.03
CA ALA A 22 -15.50 -12.73 2.15
C ALA A 22 -15.88 -13.33 0.79
N ASP A 23 -16.16 -12.47 -0.20
CA ASP A 23 -16.43 -12.83 -1.59
C ASP A 23 -15.21 -13.47 -2.26
N GLU A 24 -14.02 -12.87 -2.09
CA GLU A 24 -12.76 -13.42 -2.60
C GLU A 24 -12.42 -14.78 -1.97
N VAL A 25 -12.66 -14.93 -0.66
CA VAL A 25 -12.49 -16.22 0.04
C VAL A 25 -13.47 -17.26 -0.48
N THR A 26 -14.73 -16.89 -0.67
CA THR A 26 -15.78 -17.78 -1.20
C THR A 26 -15.46 -18.21 -2.64
N LEU A 27 -14.97 -17.27 -3.46
CA LEU A 27 -14.55 -17.53 -4.82
C LEU A 27 -13.34 -18.48 -4.85
N GLU A 28 -12.34 -18.25 -4.00
CA GLU A 28 -11.18 -19.15 -3.88
C GLU A 28 -11.60 -20.56 -3.45
N GLN A 29 -12.52 -20.68 -2.49
CA GLN A 29 -13.08 -21.97 -2.08
C GLN A 29 -13.76 -22.69 -3.24
N THR A 30 -14.53 -21.97 -4.05
CA THR A 30 -15.22 -22.52 -5.22
C THR A 30 -14.21 -23.03 -6.25
N PHE A 31 -13.15 -22.26 -6.52
CA PHE A 31 -12.06 -22.70 -7.40
C PHE A 31 -11.35 -23.96 -6.88
N ARG A 32 -11.06 -24.03 -5.57
CA ARG A 32 -10.47 -25.23 -4.96
C ARG A 32 -11.39 -26.45 -5.06
N ALA A 33 -12.70 -26.27 -4.83
CA ALA A 33 -13.68 -27.35 -4.91
C ALA A 33 -13.83 -27.92 -6.33
N THR A 34 -13.66 -27.09 -7.35
CA THR A 34 -13.69 -27.52 -8.77
C THR A 34 -12.38 -28.15 -9.27
N GLY A 35 -11.40 -28.38 -8.38
CA GLY A 35 -10.12 -29.00 -8.74
C GLY A 35 -9.18 -28.09 -9.54
N SER A 36 -9.50 -26.80 -9.67
CA SER A 36 -8.60 -25.84 -10.30
C SER A 36 -7.41 -25.55 -9.38
N SER A 37 -6.21 -25.90 -9.83
CA SER A 37 -4.95 -25.81 -9.06
C SER A 37 -4.36 -24.40 -8.98
N GLY A 38 -5.05 -23.40 -9.54
CA GLY A 38 -4.63 -22.01 -9.47
C GLY A 38 -4.90 -21.41 -8.10
N ARG A 39 -3.86 -21.02 -7.35
CA ARG A 39 -4.07 -20.09 -6.23
C ARG A 39 -4.66 -18.80 -6.78
N GLY A 40 -5.84 -18.43 -6.29
CA GLY A 40 -6.51 -17.19 -6.68
C GLY A 40 -5.71 -15.95 -6.30
N GLN A 41 -6.02 -14.83 -6.95
CA GLN A 41 -5.54 -13.52 -6.53
C GLN A 41 -6.65 -12.87 -5.69
N MET A 42 -6.32 -12.42 -4.48
CA MET A 42 -7.26 -11.70 -3.63
C MET A 42 -7.04 -10.19 -3.74
N ARG A 43 -8.11 -9.43 -3.95
CA ARG A 43 -8.06 -7.98 -3.89
C ARG A 43 -8.09 -7.49 -2.44
N ILE A 44 -7.11 -6.65 -2.08
CA ILE A 44 -7.05 -6.01 -0.76
C ILE A 44 -6.92 -4.51 -0.96
N LYS A 45 -7.76 -3.74 -0.24
CA LYS A 45 -7.73 -2.28 -0.24
C LYS A 45 -6.97 -1.79 1.00
N LEU A 46 -5.93 -1.00 0.78
CA LEU A 46 -5.16 -0.34 1.83
C LEU A 46 -5.23 1.18 1.65
N THR A 47 -5.61 1.88 2.70
CA THR A 47 -5.65 3.33 2.81
C THR A 47 -4.32 3.83 3.34
N TRP A 48 -3.66 4.67 2.54
CA TRP A 48 -2.39 5.30 2.90
C TRP A 48 -2.63 6.73 3.36
N LYS A 49 -2.30 7.05 4.62
CA LYS A 49 -2.42 8.40 5.18
C LYS A 49 -1.07 9.02 5.48
N ARG A 50 -0.96 10.34 5.47
CA ARG A 50 0.26 11.01 5.99
C ARG A 50 0.18 11.11 7.51
N HIS A 51 1.33 11.01 8.17
CA HIS A 51 1.43 11.11 9.62
C HIS A 51 1.18 12.55 10.10
N GLY A 52 1.63 13.57 9.33
CA GLY A 52 1.53 15.00 9.68
C GLY A 52 0.12 15.62 9.80
N SER A 53 -0.95 14.83 9.78
CA SER A 53 -2.32 15.27 10.14
C SER A 53 -2.63 15.04 11.64
N LEU A 54 -1.62 14.68 12.43
CA LEU A 54 -1.71 14.53 13.88
C LEU A 54 -1.82 15.90 14.56
N SER A 55 -2.85 16.05 15.38
CA SER A 55 -3.09 17.23 16.21
C SER A 55 -1.85 17.57 17.04
N THR A 56 -1.30 18.76 16.81
CA THR A 56 -0.18 19.32 17.59
C THR A 56 -0.72 19.82 18.94
N ALA A 57 -1.04 18.90 19.84
CA ALA A 57 -1.38 19.26 21.22
C ALA A 57 -0.17 19.76 22.03
N ASN A 58 1.04 19.69 21.47
CA ASN A 58 2.27 20.16 22.13
C ASN A 58 2.92 21.34 21.41
N SER A 59 3.32 22.34 22.20
CA SER A 59 4.19 23.46 21.82
C SER A 59 5.64 23.00 21.58
N GLY A 60 5.85 22.08 20.63
CA GLY A 60 7.15 21.49 20.32
C GLY A 60 7.37 21.31 18.82
N MET A 61 8.60 21.54 18.36
CA MET A 61 8.97 21.33 16.96
C MET A 61 9.36 19.87 16.74
N ILE A 62 8.60 19.14 15.92
CA ILE A 62 8.98 17.80 15.44
C ILE A 62 9.74 17.97 14.13
N GLU A 63 10.99 17.49 14.05
CA GLU A 63 11.70 17.42 12.77
C GLU A 63 11.04 16.33 11.90
N PRO A 64 10.45 16.67 10.73
CA PRO A 64 9.66 15.72 9.94
C PRO A 64 10.53 14.70 9.19
N ARG A 65 11.86 14.86 9.21
CA ARG A 65 12.80 14.02 8.47
C ARG A 65 13.40 12.95 9.36
N LEU A 66 13.44 11.73 8.83
CA LEU A 66 14.00 10.57 9.52
C LEU A 66 15.53 10.51 9.29
N ARG A 67 16.29 10.39 10.37
CA ARG A 67 17.75 10.24 10.33
C ARG A 67 18.13 8.78 10.10
N PHE A 68 19.17 8.55 9.30
CA PHE A 68 19.75 7.23 9.06
C PHE A 68 21.27 7.30 9.12
N ASN A 69 21.91 6.16 9.35
CA ASN A 69 23.30 5.96 8.92
C ASN A 69 23.34 5.76 7.40
N GLU A 70 24.38 6.25 6.74
CA GLU A 70 24.52 6.21 5.28
C GLU A 70 24.56 4.76 4.75
N ALA A 71 25.28 3.86 5.42
CA ALA A 71 25.38 2.46 5.02
C ALA A 71 24.04 1.72 5.21
N ASP A 72 23.38 1.97 6.35
CA ASP A 72 22.05 1.40 6.63
C ASP A 72 21.03 1.77 5.56
N LEU A 73 20.96 3.06 5.21
CA LEU A 73 20.05 3.54 4.18
C LEU A 73 20.39 2.94 2.81
N ALA A 74 21.67 2.86 2.45
CA ALA A 74 22.10 2.23 1.19
C ALA A 74 21.64 0.77 1.10
N HIS A 75 21.76 -0.02 2.18
CA HIS A 75 21.29 -1.41 2.22
C HIS A 75 19.76 -1.52 2.12
N ILE A 76 19.01 -0.65 2.80
CA ILE A 76 17.55 -0.58 2.65
C ILE A 76 17.18 -0.31 1.19
N LEU A 77 17.79 0.70 0.58
CA LEU A 77 17.48 1.10 -0.80
C LEU A 77 17.88 0.04 -1.82
N HIS A 78 18.98 -0.66 -1.59
CA HIS A 78 19.36 -1.82 -2.40
C HIS A 78 18.35 -2.97 -2.27
N SER A 79 17.82 -3.23 -1.08
CA SER A 79 16.74 -4.20 -0.88
C SER A 79 15.46 -3.79 -1.63
N VAL A 80 15.12 -2.50 -1.63
CA VAL A 80 14.01 -1.96 -2.43
C VAL A 80 14.25 -2.17 -3.92
N TYR A 81 15.45 -1.83 -4.41
CA TYR A 81 15.85 -2.02 -5.80
C TYR A 81 15.70 -3.48 -6.25
N ARG A 82 16.21 -4.44 -5.45
CA ARG A 82 16.06 -5.88 -5.73
C ARG A 82 14.60 -6.34 -5.78
N ASN A 83 13.75 -5.80 -4.90
CA ASN A 83 12.32 -6.14 -4.93
C ASN A 83 11.59 -5.53 -6.15
N MET A 84 11.94 -4.31 -6.56
CA MET A 84 11.36 -3.69 -7.77
C MET A 84 11.70 -4.49 -9.04
N PHE A 85 12.90 -5.07 -9.09
CA PHE A 85 13.43 -5.74 -10.28
C PHE A 85 13.62 -7.25 -10.09
N GLN A 86 12.88 -7.84 -9.14
CA GLN A 86 12.95 -9.27 -8.80
C GLN A 86 12.66 -10.20 -9.99
N HIS A 87 11.94 -9.72 -10.99
CA HIS A 87 11.62 -10.46 -12.22
C HIS A 87 12.86 -10.74 -13.08
N GLU A 88 13.94 -9.95 -12.91
CA GLU A 88 15.22 -10.11 -13.62
C GLU A 88 16.15 -11.13 -12.92
N ASN A 89 15.71 -11.74 -11.81
CA ASN A 89 16.46 -12.78 -11.10
C ASN A 89 16.13 -14.16 -11.69
N ALA A 90 16.86 -14.53 -12.74
CA ALA A 90 16.68 -15.80 -13.44
C ALA A 90 16.87 -17.00 -12.50
N LEU A 91 17.91 -17.00 -11.66
CA LEU A 91 18.21 -18.11 -10.75
C LEU A 91 17.04 -18.39 -9.78
N SER A 92 16.40 -17.35 -9.26
CA SER A 92 15.23 -17.46 -8.37
C SER A 92 14.01 -18.04 -9.09
N LEU A 93 13.82 -17.66 -10.37
CA LEU A 93 12.75 -18.20 -11.19
C LEU A 93 12.92 -19.71 -11.45
N PHE A 94 14.14 -20.17 -11.73
CA PHE A 94 14.44 -21.57 -12.03
C PHE A 94 14.54 -22.49 -10.82
N LYS A 95 14.87 -21.95 -9.65
CA LYS A 95 15.08 -22.76 -8.44
C LYS A 95 13.82 -23.52 -7.99
N ASP A 96 12.65 -22.88 -8.06
CA ASP A 96 11.37 -23.56 -7.85
C ASP A 96 10.34 -23.02 -8.85
N LEU A 97 10.21 -23.69 -10.00
CA LEU A 97 9.25 -23.32 -11.04
C LEU A 97 7.82 -23.50 -10.52
N ASP A 98 7.11 -22.38 -10.40
CA ASP A 98 5.72 -22.28 -9.98
C ASP A 98 5.00 -21.34 -10.97
N MET A 99 3.80 -21.73 -11.42
CA MET A 99 2.98 -20.92 -12.32
C MET A 99 2.73 -19.51 -11.78
N LEU A 100 2.61 -19.34 -10.46
CA LEU A 100 2.47 -18.01 -9.85
C LEU A 100 3.75 -17.18 -9.96
N LYS A 101 4.93 -17.80 -9.77
CA LYS A 101 6.21 -17.12 -9.98
C LYS A 101 6.37 -16.73 -11.44
N ILE A 102 6.03 -17.60 -12.38
CA ILE A 102 6.03 -17.32 -13.82
C ILE A 102 5.11 -16.12 -14.12
N LYS A 103 3.88 -16.12 -13.61
CA LYS A 103 2.93 -14.99 -13.77
C LYS A 103 3.45 -13.68 -13.18
N ARG A 104 4.07 -13.72 -12.01
CA ARG A 104 4.68 -12.54 -11.36
C ARG A 104 5.88 -12.03 -12.15
N SER A 105 6.74 -12.92 -12.66
CA SER A 105 7.95 -12.55 -13.40
C SER A 105 7.70 -11.98 -14.79
N SER A 106 6.48 -12.09 -15.34
CA SER A 106 6.10 -11.34 -16.55
C SER A 106 5.19 -10.15 -16.30
N THR A 107 4.72 -9.95 -15.08
CA THR A 107 3.98 -8.74 -14.75
C THR A 107 4.97 -7.69 -14.29
N LEU A 108 5.45 -6.89 -15.23
CA LEU A 108 6.44 -5.86 -14.99
C LEU A 108 5.76 -4.58 -14.54
N HIS A 109 6.20 -4.02 -13.42
CA HIS A 109 5.59 -2.83 -12.82
C HIS A 109 6.51 -1.60 -12.82
N TYR A 110 7.81 -1.80 -13.02
CA TYR A 110 8.82 -0.79 -12.77
C TYR A 110 9.90 -0.80 -13.84
N HIS A 111 10.45 0.38 -14.12
CA HIS A 111 11.70 0.59 -14.85
C HIS A 111 12.70 1.35 -13.96
N ARG A 112 13.95 1.53 -14.40
CA ARG A 112 14.98 2.22 -13.57
C ARG A 112 14.61 3.67 -13.25
N GLY A 113 13.85 4.32 -14.12
CA GLY A 113 13.27 5.64 -13.84
C GLY A 113 12.29 5.63 -12.67
N SER A 114 11.51 4.56 -12.47
CA SER A 114 10.62 4.44 -11.30
C SER A 114 11.41 4.47 -9.99
N PHE A 115 12.58 3.81 -9.95
CA PHE A 115 13.46 3.83 -8.79
C PHE A 115 14.08 5.22 -8.56
N ALA A 116 14.48 5.91 -9.63
CA ALA A 116 14.97 7.29 -9.53
C ALA A 116 13.88 8.24 -8.99
N VAL A 117 12.63 8.15 -9.48
CA VAL A 117 11.50 8.94 -8.95
C VAL A 117 11.28 8.67 -7.46
N PHE A 118 11.37 7.41 -7.04
CA PHE A 118 11.31 7.04 -5.62
C PHE A 118 12.44 7.71 -4.80
N LEU A 119 13.69 7.65 -5.28
CA LEU A 119 14.84 8.29 -4.62
C LEU A 119 14.69 9.82 -4.55
N HIS A 120 14.18 10.45 -5.61
CA HIS A 120 13.88 11.88 -5.63
C HIS A 120 12.93 12.27 -4.50
N ARG A 121 11.85 11.49 -4.31
CA ARG A 121 10.91 11.72 -3.21
C ARG A 121 11.57 11.50 -1.85
N LEU A 122 12.40 10.47 -1.72
CA LEU A 122 13.04 10.11 -0.47
C LEU A 122 14.07 11.14 0.00
N ARG A 123 14.86 11.72 -0.92
CA ARG A 123 15.90 12.71 -0.61
C ARG A 123 15.40 13.85 0.29
N ASN A 124 14.16 14.28 0.08
CA ASN A 124 13.54 15.38 0.84
C ASN A 124 12.94 14.94 2.19
N ARG A 125 12.96 13.65 2.51
CA ARG A 125 12.33 13.04 3.70
C ARG A 125 13.33 12.47 4.71
N VAL A 126 14.60 12.39 4.34
CA VAL A 126 15.65 11.84 5.21
C VAL A 126 16.73 12.87 5.50
N THR A 127 17.42 12.69 6.62
CA THR A 127 18.60 13.46 6.99
C THR A 127 19.80 12.53 6.99
N VAL A 128 20.65 12.65 5.96
CA VAL A 128 21.85 11.83 5.69
C VAL A 128 22.82 12.60 4.78
N ASN A 129 24.09 12.20 4.71
CA ASN A 129 24.93 12.58 3.56
C ASN A 129 24.45 11.85 2.30
N TRP A 130 23.63 12.54 1.49
CA TRP A 130 23.04 11.96 0.29
C TRP A 130 24.08 11.49 -0.74
N HIS A 131 25.20 12.20 -0.88
CA HIS A 131 26.24 11.84 -1.83
C HIS A 131 26.88 10.48 -1.47
N ASP A 132 27.18 10.28 -0.18
CA ASP A 132 27.74 9.02 0.32
C ASP A 132 26.77 7.85 0.17
N VAL A 133 25.48 8.08 0.45
CA VAL A 133 24.41 7.08 0.22
C VAL A 133 24.36 6.67 -1.25
N MET A 134 24.42 7.64 -2.17
CA MET A 134 24.38 7.37 -3.61
C MET A 134 25.62 6.61 -4.09
N ASN A 135 26.81 6.95 -3.62
CA ASN A 135 28.02 6.18 -3.95
C ASN A 135 27.93 4.73 -3.47
N ARG A 136 27.44 4.52 -2.23
CA ARG A 136 27.28 3.18 -1.65
C ARG A 136 26.24 2.34 -2.38
N ILE A 137 25.06 2.91 -2.65
CA ILE A 137 23.99 2.15 -3.32
C ILE A 137 24.35 1.81 -4.77
N LEU A 138 25.00 2.71 -5.51
CA LEU A 138 25.45 2.43 -6.86
C LEU A 138 26.50 1.32 -6.85
N GLY A 139 27.46 1.37 -5.91
CA GLY A 139 28.40 0.26 -5.71
C GLY A 139 27.73 -1.06 -5.36
N LEU A 140 26.65 -1.06 -4.57
CA LEU A 140 25.86 -2.28 -4.30
C LEU A 140 25.17 -2.81 -5.56
N ILE A 141 24.57 -1.93 -6.37
CA ILE A 141 23.85 -2.30 -7.60
C ILE A 141 24.81 -2.83 -8.67
N GLU A 142 25.97 -2.21 -8.87
CA GLU A 142 26.95 -2.62 -9.89
C GLU A 142 27.58 -3.99 -9.59
N ASN A 143 27.72 -4.30 -8.30
CA ASN A 143 28.25 -5.56 -7.80
C ASN A 143 27.16 -6.62 -7.54
N ASP A 144 25.88 -6.30 -7.77
CA ASP A 144 24.79 -7.26 -7.62
C ASP A 144 24.79 -8.27 -8.78
N SER A 145 24.96 -9.55 -8.46
CA SER A 145 24.91 -10.66 -9.41
C SER A 145 23.54 -11.35 -9.48
N THR A 146 22.59 -10.98 -8.61
CA THR A 146 21.26 -11.59 -8.52
C THR A 146 20.30 -11.08 -9.58
N ILE A 147 20.45 -9.82 -10.01
CA ILE A 147 19.67 -9.21 -11.09
C ILE A 147 20.47 -9.38 -12.38
N THR A 148 20.17 -10.43 -13.15
CA THR A 148 21.02 -10.87 -14.26
C THR A 148 21.14 -9.83 -15.37
N MET A 149 20.07 -9.08 -15.65
CA MET A 149 20.06 -8.00 -16.64
C MET A 149 20.41 -6.62 -16.06
N GLY A 150 20.76 -6.54 -14.77
CA GLY A 150 20.90 -5.28 -14.04
C GLY A 150 21.93 -4.33 -14.66
N ARG A 151 23.03 -4.88 -15.17
CA ARG A 151 24.10 -4.12 -15.84
C ARG A 151 23.67 -3.53 -17.18
N ASN A 152 22.78 -4.19 -17.92
CA ASN A 152 22.30 -3.69 -19.21
C ASN A 152 21.43 -2.43 -19.04
N TYR A 153 20.77 -2.28 -17.89
CA TYR A 153 19.94 -1.12 -17.57
C TYR A 153 20.68 -0.03 -16.76
N ILE A 154 21.98 -0.18 -16.49
CA ILE A 154 22.71 0.74 -15.59
C ILE A 154 22.77 2.17 -16.17
N GLN A 155 22.91 2.30 -17.50
CA GLN A 155 22.95 3.60 -18.16
C GLN A 155 21.60 4.31 -18.11
N GLU A 156 20.49 3.56 -18.17
CA GLU A 156 19.17 4.11 -17.94
C GLU A 156 19.02 4.63 -16.49
N LEU A 157 19.52 3.89 -15.50
CA LEU A 157 19.51 4.35 -14.11
C LEU A 157 20.28 5.66 -13.96
N TYR A 158 21.52 5.73 -14.48
CA TYR A 158 22.33 6.95 -14.43
C TYR A 158 21.69 8.13 -15.12
N LEU A 159 21.09 7.90 -16.29
CA LEU A 159 20.34 8.90 -17.02
C LEU A 159 19.22 9.51 -16.17
N TYR A 160 18.38 8.70 -15.53
CA TYR A 160 17.27 9.22 -14.71
C TYR A 160 17.74 9.88 -13.42
N LEU A 161 18.81 9.38 -12.79
CA LEU A 161 19.40 10.03 -11.61
C LEU A 161 19.92 11.44 -11.95
N HIS A 162 20.57 11.59 -13.11
CA HIS A 162 21.09 12.87 -13.59
C HIS A 162 19.95 13.82 -13.97
N THR A 163 19.01 13.34 -14.77
CA THR A 163 17.88 14.13 -15.32
C THR A 163 16.95 14.65 -14.21
N LEU A 164 16.73 13.86 -13.16
CA LEU A 164 15.93 14.26 -11.98
C LEU A 164 16.74 15.03 -10.93
N ASN A 165 17.99 15.41 -11.25
CA ASN A 165 18.92 16.13 -10.36
C ASN A 165 19.08 15.49 -8.98
N ILE A 166 19.05 14.14 -8.92
CA ILE A 166 19.19 13.36 -7.71
C ILE A 166 20.68 13.14 -7.41
N TYR A 167 21.41 12.74 -8.44
CA TYR A 167 22.83 12.42 -8.41
C TYR A 167 23.38 12.38 -9.84
N SER A 168 24.59 12.87 -10.05
CA SER A 168 25.28 12.77 -11.34
C SER A 168 26.52 11.89 -11.20
N ALA A 169 26.51 10.73 -11.85
CA ALA A 169 27.66 9.83 -11.90
C ALA A 169 28.84 10.48 -12.65
N GLN A 170 30.05 9.94 -12.46
CA GLN A 170 31.28 10.48 -13.05
C GLN A 170 31.20 10.62 -14.57
N ILE A 171 30.48 9.71 -15.24
CA ILE A 171 30.22 9.75 -16.69
C ILE A 171 29.55 11.05 -17.17
N PHE A 172 28.88 11.79 -16.28
CA PHE A 172 28.24 13.08 -16.58
C PHE A 172 29.00 14.30 -16.03
N THR A 173 30.02 14.09 -15.20
CA THR A 173 30.74 15.19 -14.52
C THR A 173 32.17 15.36 -14.99
N GLN A 174 32.80 14.33 -15.57
CA GLN A 174 34.17 14.42 -16.10
C GLN A 174 34.16 14.60 -17.63
N PRO A 175 34.64 15.74 -18.15
CA PRO A 175 34.65 16.03 -19.59
C PRO A 175 35.67 15.22 -20.42
N GLY A 176 36.50 14.38 -19.81
CA GLY A 176 37.81 14.03 -20.36
C GLY A 176 38.04 12.61 -20.88
N HIS A 177 37.10 11.67 -20.79
CA HIS A 177 37.39 10.25 -21.07
C HIS A 177 36.86 9.70 -22.40
N VAL A 178 36.06 10.45 -23.14
CA VAL A 178 35.58 10.01 -24.46
C VAL A 178 36.30 10.83 -25.52
N VAL A 179 37.27 10.21 -26.19
CA VAL A 179 37.87 10.75 -27.42
C VAL A 179 36.73 10.86 -28.43
N THR A 180 36.21 12.06 -28.65
CA THR A 180 35.27 12.34 -29.75
C THR A 180 35.96 12.00 -31.06
N PRO A 181 35.47 11.00 -31.82
CA PRO A 181 35.96 10.79 -33.17
C PRO A 181 35.66 12.06 -33.96
N ALA A 182 36.71 12.74 -34.44
CA ALA A 182 36.54 13.96 -35.20
C ALA A 182 35.80 13.65 -36.50
N GLY A 183 34.60 14.23 -36.68
CA GLY A 183 34.04 14.46 -38.01
C GLY A 183 32.82 13.67 -38.47
N ASP A 184 32.27 12.70 -37.71
CA ASP A 184 31.15 11.87 -38.20
C ASP A 184 29.96 11.72 -37.23
N GLY A 185 28.75 11.78 -37.79
CA GLY A 185 27.46 11.59 -37.08
C GLY A 185 27.25 12.57 -35.94
N ILE A 186 26.83 12.05 -34.79
CA ILE A 186 26.65 12.84 -33.56
C ILE A 186 27.94 13.53 -33.08
N GLY A 187 29.12 13.09 -33.53
CA GLY A 187 30.38 13.78 -33.29
C GLY A 187 30.49 15.17 -33.91
N ARG A 188 29.59 15.52 -34.85
CA ARG A 188 29.48 16.87 -35.44
C ARG A 188 28.69 17.86 -34.57
N TRP A 189 28.09 17.40 -33.48
CA TRP A 189 27.19 18.20 -32.67
C TRP A 189 27.93 19.30 -31.90
N LYS A 190 27.61 20.57 -32.20
CA LYS A 190 28.16 21.73 -31.50
C LYS A 190 27.52 21.86 -30.12
N ASP A 191 28.33 21.85 -29.07
CA ASP A 191 27.86 21.88 -27.67
C ASP A 191 26.90 20.73 -27.32
N LEU A 192 27.34 19.50 -27.63
CA LEU A 192 26.58 18.27 -27.35
C LEU A 192 26.10 18.22 -25.88
N PRO A 193 24.78 18.17 -25.63
CA PRO A 193 24.26 18.07 -24.28
C PRO A 193 24.64 16.72 -23.66
N LYS A 194 24.63 16.62 -22.32
CA LYS A 194 24.96 15.39 -21.59
C LYS A 194 24.00 14.23 -21.88
N THR A 195 22.77 14.55 -22.24
CA THR A 195 21.70 13.61 -22.57
C THR A 195 21.01 14.06 -23.85
N VAL A 196 20.63 13.12 -24.70
CA VAL A 196 19.87 13.34 -25.93
C VAL A 196 18.70 12.37 -26.02
N CYS A 197 17.72 12.69 -26.85
CA CYS A 197 16.62 11.79 -27.21
C CYS A 197 16.91 11.15 -28.57
N ILE A 198 16.81 9.82 -28.63
CA ILE A 198 16.74 9.08 -29.88
C ILE A 198 15.26 8.88 -30.21
N THR A 199 14.88 9.19 -31.44
CA THR A 199 13.56 8.91 -32.00
C THR A 199 13.72 7.98 -33.20
N LEU A 200 13.06 6.83 -33.13
CA LEU A 200 13.09 5.77 -34.11
C LEU A 200 11.77 5.73 -34.87
N LYS A 201 11.84 5.79 -36.20
CA LYS A 201 10.73 5.56 -37.11
C LYS A 201 10.66 4.07 -37.45
N VAL A 202 9.73 3.35 -36.84
CA VAL A 202 9.51 1.93 -37.06
C VAL A 202 8.47 1.73 -38.17
N PRO A 203 8.86 1.13 -39.32
CA PRO A 203 7.94 0.88 -40.43
C PRO A 203 6.79 -0.06 -40.04
N ARG A 204 5.60 0.19 -40.60
CA ARG A 204 4.38 -0.53 -40.23
C ARG A 204 4.46 -2.04 -40.44
N ASN A 205 5.10 -2.47 -41.53
CA ASN A 205 5.28 -3.88 -41.86
C ASN A 205 6.14 -4.65 -40.84
N LYS A 206 6.96 -3.96 -40.03
CA LYS A 206 7.75 -4.58 -38.95
C LYS A 206 6.91 -4.94 -37.73
N LEU A 207 5.69 -4.41 -37.60
CA LEU A 207 4.77 -4.71 -36.50
C LEU A 207 3.90 -5.95 -36.76
N SER A 208 4.19 -6.72 -37.81
CA SER A 208 3.42 -7.92 -38.18
C SER A 208 3.36 -8.96 -37.05
N ALA A 209 4.43 -9.11 -36.28
CA ALA A 209 4.46 -10.02 -35.13
C ALA A 209 3.44 -9.66 -34.03
N LEU A 210 3.07 -8.38 -33.89
CA LEU A 210 2.09 -7.91 -32.92
C LEU A 210 0.66 -7.91 -33.48
N THR A 211 0.51 -7.83 -34.81
CA THR A 211 -0.79 -7.72 -35.48
C THR A 211 -1.28 -9.05 -36.05
N GLY A 212 -0.42 -10.07 -36.12
CA GLY A 212 -0.76 -11.41 -36.60
C GLY A 212 -1.37 -12.35 -35.54
N LEU A 213 -1.50 -11.91 -34.29
CA LEU A 213 -2.11 -12.67 -33.20
C LEU A 213 -3.39 -11.98 -32.72
N ASP A 214 -4.33 -12.75 -32.17
CA ASP A 214 -5.53 -12.20 -31.54
C ASP A 214 -5.16 -11.29 -30.37
N SER A 215 -5.91 -10.21 -30.14
CA SER A 215 -5.59 -9.21 -29.11
C SER A 215 -5.52 -9.80 -27.69
N THR A 216 -6.32 -10.85 -27.42
CA THR A 216 -6.29 -11.61 -26.15
C THR A 216 -5.00 -12.41 -26.00
N ASP A 217 -4.46 -12.89 -27.11
CA ASP A 217 -3.22 -13.66 -27.15
C ASP A 217 -1.99 -12.77 -27.16
N VAL A 218 -2.05 -11.55 -27.71
CA VAL A 218 -0.95 -10.57 -27.58
C VAL A 218 -0.79 -10.14 -26.13
N GLY A 219 -1.90 -9.83 -25.44
CA GLY A 219 -1.87 -9.24 -24.10
C GLY A 219 -1.27 -7.84 -24.11
N THR A 220 -0.48 -7.49 -23.08
CA THR A 220 0.17 -6.18 -22.95
C THR A 220 1.69 -6.34 -22.77
N PRO A 221 2.42 -6.77 -23.83
CA PRO A 221 3.86 -6.96 -23.72
C PRO A 221 4.56 -5.62 -23.47
N ILE A 222 5.57 -5.62 -22.60
CA ILE A 222 6.37 -4.44 -22.32
C ILE A 222 7.49 -4.35 -23.34
N SER A 223 7.68 -3.15 -23.89
CA SER A 223 8.69 -2.88 -24.91
C SER A 223 9.83 -2.05 -24.35
N HIS A 224 10.98 -2.12 -25.02
CA HIS A 224 12.17 -1.34 -24.71
C HIS A 224 12.94 -0.97 -25.99
N CYS A 225 13.94 -0.11 -25.83
CA CYS A 225 14.92 0.19 -26.84
C CYS A 225 16.32 -0.25 -26.41
N ILE A 226 17.15 -0.60 -27.38
CA ILE A 226 18.50 -1.10 -27.16
C ILE A 226 19.48 -0.24 -27.96
N VAL A 227 20.60 0.11 -27.33
CA VAL A 227 21.79 0.67 -27.98
C VAL A 227 22.94 -0.29 -27.74
N GLN A 228 23.55 -0.81 -28.81
CA GLN A 228 24.60 -1.82 -28.68
C GLN A 228 25.71 -1.69 -29.71
N SER A 229 26.86 -2.29 -29.41
CA SER A 229 28.00 -2.34 -30.34
C SER A 229 27.69 -3.20 -31.56
N SER A 230 28.14 -2.77 -32.75
CA SER A 230 28.22 -3.68 -33.91
C SER A 230 29.15 -4.88 -33.65
N SER A 231 28.89 -6.00 -34.33
CA SER A 231 29.60 -7.28 -34.21
C SER A 231 31.13 -7.20 -34.43
N SER A 232 31.62 -6.16 -35.11
CA SER A 232 33.04 -5.91 -35.44
C SER A 232 33.79 -5.02 -34.42
N SER A 233 33.38 -4.98 -33.15
CA SER A 233 33.95 -4.06 -32.14
C SER A 233 35.37 -4.43 -31.65
N ILE A 234 36.30 -3.48 -31.72
CA ILE A 234 37.63 -3.54 -31.06
C ILE A 234 37.50 -3.31 -29.54
N VAL A 235 36.47 -2.58 -29.09
CA VAL A 235 36.23 -2.17 -27.68
C VAL A 235 35.39 -3.21 -26.91
N GLY A 236 35.34 -4.46 -27.40
CA GLY A 236 34.46 -5.50 -26.85
C GLY A 236 32.98 -5.29 -27.19
N ARG A 237 32.16 -6.31 -26.91
CA ARG A 237 30.70 -6.26 -27.10
C ARG A 237 30.05 -5.58 -25.90
N TRP A 238 29.19 -4.60 -26.15
CA TRP A 238 28.40 -3.92 -25.11
C TRP A 238 26.97 -3.73 -25.58
N GLN A 239 26.03 -3.72 -24.62
CA GLN A 239 24.60 -3.53 -24.85
C GLN A 239 24.03 -2.71 -23.69
N ASN A 240 23.18 -1.73 -24.00
CA ASN A 240 22.46 -0.92 -23.02
C ASN A 240 20.99 -0.85 -23.40
N ILE A 241 20.12 -1.01 -22.41
CA ILE A 241 18.67 -1.13 -22.60
C ILE A 241 17.97 0.04 -21.89
N PHE A 242 16.98 0.61 -22.58
CA PHE A 242 16.17 1.74 -22.15
C PHE A 242 14.69 1.36 -22.25
N SER A 243 14.02 1.27 -21.10
CA SER A 243 12.62 0.86 -20.96
C SER A 243 11.66 2.04 -20.76
N GLY A 244 12.17 3.20 -20.34
CA GLY A 244 11.41 4.45 -20.33
C GLY A 244 11.30 5.06 -21.71
N ILE A 245 10.39 4.51 -22.53
CA ILE A 245 10.14 4.92 -23.91
C ILE A 245 8.78 5.61 -24.06
N GLN A 246 8.62 6.40 -25.10
CA GLN A 246 7.35 6.98 -25.55
C GLN A 246 7.00 6.40 -26.92
N LEU A 247 5.71 6.10 -27.12
CA LEU A 247 5.20 5.45 -28.32
C LEU A 247 4.04 6.27 -28.88
N ALA A 248 4.08 6.55 -30.18
CA ALA A 248 2.97 7.15 -30.91
C ALA A 248 2.95 6.63 -32.35
N PHE A 249 1.76 6.40 -32.91
CA PHE A 249 1.64 6.30 -34.35
C PHE A 249 1.57 7.70 -34.91
N GLY A 250 2.36 8.03 -35.94
CA GLY A 250 2.34 9.39 -36.47
C GLY A 250 3.41 9.68 -37.50
N MET A 251 3.35 10.88 -38.06
CA MET A 251 4.31 11.40 -39.03
C MET A 251 5.29 12.35 -38.34
N ILE A 252 6.57 12.20 -38.68
CA ILE A 252 7.67 12.99 -38.14
C ILE A 252 7.89 14.24 -39.00
N SER A 253 7.96 15.41 -38.36
CA SER A 253 8.51 16.63 -38.92
C SER A 253 9.67 17.13 -38.05
N THR A 254 10.61 17.85 -38.65
CA THR A 254 11.83 18.32 -37.97
C THR A 254 11.96 19.83 -38.10
N VAL A 255 12.56 20.45 -37.09
CA VAL A 255 12.81 21.90 -37.02
C VAL A 255 14.23 22.12 -36.53
N GLY A 256 14.94 23.11 -37.07
CA GLY A 256 16.32 23.42 -36.69
C GLY A 256 17.37 22.64 -37.50
N GLU A 257 18.65 22.92 -37.22
CA GLU A 257 19.78 22.30 -37.92
C GLU A 257 20.16 20.96 -37.28
N ILE A 258 20.35 19.91 -38.08
CA ILE A 258 20.76 18.59 -37.57
C ILE A 258 22.08 18.72 -36.79
N HIS A 259 22.19 18.01 -35.67
CA HIS A 259 23.33 18.11 -34.75
C HIS A 259 23.49 19.48 -34.08
N SER A 260 22.38 20.20 -33.86
CA SER A 260 22.34 21.42 -33.06
C SER A 260 21.36 21.31 -31.89
N ASN A 261 21.50 22.19 -30.90
CA ASN A 261 20.61 22.22 -29.72
C ASN A 261 19.20 22.72 -30.05
N GLU A 262 19.03 23.38 -31.19
CA GLU A 262 17.77 23.86 -31.74
C GLU A 262 17.04 22.78 -32.54
N TYR A 263 17.71 21.65 -32.85
CA TYR A 263 17.08 20.54 -33.55
C TYR A 263 15.99 19.89 -32.70
N ALA A 264 14.76 20.00 -33.17
CA ALA A 264 13.56 19.51 -32.52
C ALA A 264 12.75 18.60 -33.45
N ILE A 265 12.10 17.62 -32.84
CA ILE A 265 11.25 16.64 -33.52
C ILE A 265 9.81 16.91 -33.14
N GLN A 266 8.94 16.95 -34.15
CA GLN A 266 7.50 17.06 -33.98
C GLN A 266 6.83 15.79 -34.53
N ILE A 267 5.81 15.32 -33.83
CA ILE A 267 5.00 14.17 -34.24
C ILE A 267 3.55 14.63 -34.37
N SER A 268 3.01 14.49 -35.58
CA SER A 268 1.57 14.53 -35.82
C SER A 268 1.01 13.13 -35.61
N GLU A 269 0.27 12.94 -34.50
CA GLU A 269 -0.30 11.63 -34.16
C GLU A 269 -1.37 11.18 -35.18
N ASP A 270 -1.42 9.88 -35.43
CA ASP A 270 -2.43 9.21 -36.24
C ASP A 270 -3.57 8.73 -35.33
N ASP A 271 -4.69 9.45 -35.36
CA ASP A 271 -5.87 9.15 -34.54
C ASP A 271 -6.44 7.75 -34.77
N LEU A 272 -6.19 7.14 -35.93
CA LEU A 272 -6.62 5.77 -36.24
C LEU A 272 -5.71 4.70 -35.64
N ARG A 273 -4.53 5.07 -35.11
CA ARG A 273 -3.60 4.19 -34.35
C ARG A 273 -3.32 2.86 -35.08
N TRP A 274 -3.77 1.74 -34.51
CA TRP A 274 -3.61 0.38 -35.07
C TRP A 274 -4.38 0.16 -36.38
N GLN A 275 -5.40 0.98 -36.68
CA GLN A 275 -6.13 0.96 -37.95
C GLN A 275 -5.56 1.97 -38.97
N GLY A 276 -4.70 2.87 -38.52
CA GLY A 276 -4.01 3.86 -39.36
C GLY A 276 -2.90 3.27 -40.23
N LYS A 277 -2.26 4.14 -41.01
CA LYS A 277 -1.15 3.77 -41.93
C LYS A 277 0.19 4.35 -41.51
N SER A 278 0.20 5.25 -40.53
CA SER A 278 1.42 5.92 -40.09
C SER A 278 2.39 4.93 -39.43
N PRO A 279 3.70 5.18 -39.52
CA PRO A 279 4.70 4.39 -38.82
C PRO A 279 4.52 4.52 -37.31
N LEU A 280 5.08 3.56 -36.56
CA LEU A 280 5.23 3.70 -35.13
C LEU A 280 6.49 4.52 -34.86
N VAL A 281 6.35 5.60 -34.11
CA VAL A 281 7.44 6.43 -33.63
C VAL A 281 7.75 6.05 -32.19
N VAL A 282 9.01 5.72 -31.93
CA VAL A 282 9.49 5.31 -30.61
C VAL A 282 10.58 6.27 -30.17
N SER A 283 10.41 6.94 -29.03
CA SER A 283 11.42 7.86 -28.51
C SER A 283 11.88 7.50 -27.10
N PHE A 284 13.17 7.66 -26.84
CA PHE A 284 13.77 7.40 -25.53
C PHE A 284 14.98 8.30 -25.29
N MET A 285 15.26 8.58 -24.03
CA MET A 285 16.42 9.38 -23.63
C MET A 285 17.64 8.46 -23.43
N THR A 286 18.84 8.97 -23.74
CA THR A 286 20.12 8.26 -23.55
C THR A 286 21.24 9.23 -23.17
N PRO A 287 22.26 8.78 -22.40
CA PRO A 287 23.50 9.54 -22.26
C PRO A 287 24.19 9.73 -23.61
N SER A 288 24.60 10.95 -23.94
CA SER A 288 25.17 11.27 -25.26
C SER A 288 26.53 10.62 -25.48
N TRP A 289 27.30 10.44 -24.40
CA TRP A 289 28.62 9.81 -24.45
C TRP A 289 28.57 8.38 -25.02
N LEU A 290 27.46 7.66 -24.80
CA LEU A 290 27.27 6.29 -25.29
C LEU A 290 27.27 6.24 -26.81
N LEU A 291 26.70 7.26 -27.44
CA LEU A 291 26.57 7.37 -28.89
C LEU A 291 27.91 7.73 -29.55
N LEU A 292 28.82 8.38 -28.82
CA LEU A 292 30.17 8.69 -29.30
C LEU A 292 31.08 7.46 -29.39
N LEU A 293 30.74 6.35 -28.74
CA LEU A 293 31.53 5.11 -28.84
C LEU A 293 31.54 4.54 -30.26
N LYS A 294 30.42 4.63 -30.97
CA LYS A 294 30.23 4.17 -32.35
C LYS A 294 29.18 5.04 -33.06
N PRO A 295 29.52 6.28 -33.46
CA PRO A 295 28.57 7.30 -33.89
C PRO A 295 27.78 6.96 -35.16
N GLN A 296 28.25 5.99 -35.95
CA GLN A 296 27.60 5.55 -37.20
C GLN A 296 27.11 4.09 -37.13
N THR A 297 27.89 3.24 -36.47
CA THR A 297 27.73 1.77 -36.54
C THR A 297 27.11 1.15 -35.31
N ALA A 298 26.84 1.93 -34.25
CA ALA A 298 26.05 1.42 -33.13
C ALA A 298 24.69 0.91 -33.64
N ILE A 299 24.25 -0.24 -33.13
CA ILE A 299 22.96 -0.80 -33.47
C ILE A 299 21.93 -0.20 -32.52
N ILE A 300 20.82 0.26 -33.08
CA ILE A 300 19.63 0.74 -32.38
C ILE A 300 18.49 -0.23 -32.68
N ALA A 301 17.87 -0.76 -31.63
CA ALA A 301 16.74 -1.68 -31.78
C ALA A 301 15.55 -1.26 -30.92
N PHE A 302 14.36 -1.61 -31.40
CA PHE A 302 13.11 -1.58 -30.66
C PHE A 302 12.58 -3.01 -30.56
N GLY A 303 12.25 -3.45 -29.35
CA GLY A 303 11.91 -4.83 -29.07
C GLY A 303 11.01 -5.01 -27.86
N LEU A 304 10.68 -6.26 -27.58
CA LEU A 304 9.91 -6.65 -26.40
C LEU A 304 10.85 -7.11 -25.29
N GLN A 305 10.58 -6.69 -24.07
CA GLN A 305 11.32 -7.14 -22.91
C GLN A 305 11.11 -8.65 -22.71
N SER A 306 12.22 -9.38 -22.58
CA SER A 306 12.21 -10.83 -22.34
C SER A 306 11.65 -11.14 -20.95
N THR A 307 10.48 -11.78 -20.94
CA THR A 307 9.80 -12.37 -19.79
C THR A 307 9.35 -13.76 -20.19
N PRO A 308 9.04 -14.67 -19.25
CA PRO A 308 8.62 -16.01 -19.64
C PRO A 308 7.44 -15.96 -20.64
N GLN A 309 6.46 -15.09 -20.41
CA GLN A 309 5.24 -14.95 -21.22
C GLN A 309 5.51 -14.34 -22.59
N THR A 310 6.35 -13.30 -22.67
CA THR A 310 6.71 -12.72 -23.97
C THR A 310 7.56 -13.70 -24.78
N CYS A 311 8.50 -14.40 -24.14
CA CYS A 311 9.30 -15.44 -24.78
C CYS A 311 8.41 -16.58 -25.31
N THR A 312 7.45 -17.09 -24.53
CA THR A 312 6.50 -18.14 -24.99
C THR A 312 5.81 -17.75 -26.29
N LYS A 313 5.44 -16.47 -26.43
CA LYS A 313 4.60 -15.99 -27.53
C LYS A 313 5.40 -15.55 -28.76
N PHE A 314 6.49 -14.82 -28.56
CA PHE A 314 7.13 -14.08 -29.64
C PHE A 314 8.53 -14.58 -30.03
N ILE A 315 9.14 -15.49 -29.28
CA ILE A 315 10.52 -15.95 -29.59
C ILE A 315 10.62 -16.62 -30.96
N ARG A 316 9.56 -17.33 -31.39
CA ARG A 316 9.51 -17.98 -32.70
C ARG A 316 9.45 -16.99 -33.86
N SER A 317 8.81 -15.83 -33.66
CA SER A 317 8.65 -14.80 -34.69
C SER A 317 9.75 -13.74 -34.67
N LEU A 318 10.25 -13.37 -33.50
CA LEU A 318 11.22 -12.28 -33.29
C LEU A 318 12.65 -12.77 -32.98
N GLY A 319 12.83 -14.08 -32.77
CA GLY A 319 14.11 -14.66 -32.35
C GLY A 319 14.47 -14.36 -30.89
N PHE A 320 15.68 -14.76 -30.50
CA PHE A 320 16.16 -14.66 -29.10
C PHE A 320 16.35 -13.22 -28.62
N GLU A 321 16.68 -12.29 -29.52
CA GLU A 321 16.85 -10.88 -29.18
C GLU A 321 15.52 -10.14 -28.99
N MET A 322 14.39 -10.75 -29.39
CA MET A 322 13.04 -10.16 -29.25
C MET A 322 12.88 -8.78 -29.92
N ASN A 323 13.73 -8.48 -30.91
CA ASN A 323 13.72 -7.22 -31.65
C ASN A 323 12.62 -7.22 -32.71
N ILE A 324 11.78 -6.18 -32.67
CA ILE A 324 10.75 -5.90 -33.69
C ILE A 324 11.38 -5.17 -34.88
N PHE A 325 12.27 -4.23 -34.59
CA PHE A 325 12.98 -3.44 -35.59
C PHE A 325 14.40 -3.13 -35.13
N GLU A 326 15.34 -3.19 -36.06
CA GLU A 326 16.75 -2.97 -35.82
C GLU A 326 17.35 -2.17 -36.98
N THR A 327 18.21 -1.21 -36.66
CA THR A 327 18.93 -0.37 -37.63
C THR A 327 20.25 0.11 -37.02
N THR A 328 21.07 0.81 -37.79
CA THR A 328 22.26 1.51 -37.29
C THR A 328 21.95 2.95 -36.90
N LEU A 329 22.76 3.50 -35.99
CA LEU A 329 22.68 4.88 -35.52
C LEU A 329 22.85 5.90 -36.66
N GLY A 330 23.65 5.55 -37.69
CA GLY A 330 23.85 6.37 -38.89
C GLY A 330 22.74 6.28 -39.95
N ASN A 331 21.63 5.61 -39.67
CA ASN A 331 20.50 5.54 -40.62
C ASN A 331 19.60 6.78 -40.46
N ASP A 332 19.92 7.83 -41.21
CA ASP A 332 19.21 9.12 -41.18
C ASP A 332 17.74 9.04 -41.65
N GLU A 333 17.31 7.95 -42.30
CA GLU A 333 15.91 7.75 -42.70
C GLU A 333 15.02 7.28 -41.54
N CYS A 334 15.64 6.59 -40.57
CA CYS A 334 14.92 5.90 -39.50
C CYS A 334 15.27 6.41 -38.10
N VAL A 335 16.43 7.05 -37.92
CA VAL A 335 16.96 7.48 -36.63
C VAL A 335 17.13 8.99 -36.60
N TYR A 336 16.54 9.62 -35.61
CA TYR A 336 16.63 11.06 -35.38
C TYR A 336 17.14 11.31 -33.96
N ILE A 337 18.10 12.21 -33.80
CA ILE A 337 18.68 12.54 -32.49
C ILE A 337 18.41 14.01 -32.21
N SER A 338 17.74 14.30 -31.10
CA SER A 338 17.38 15.66 -30.68
C SER A 338 17.69 15.86 -29.20
N LYS A 339 17.73 17.11 -28.73
CA LYS A 339 18.02 17.41 -27.32
C LYS A 339 16.89 16.99 -26.38
N HIS A 340 15.64 17.11 -26.84
CA HIS A 340 14.44 16.88 -26.04
C HIS A 340 13.53 15.84 -26.72
N PRO A 341 12.67 15.14 -25.97
CA PRO A 341 11.71 14.23 -26.59
C PRO A 341 10.79 14.95 -27.59
N PRO A 342 10.22 14.23 -28.56
CA PRO A 342 9.34 14.82 -29.56
C PRO A 342 8.19 15.62 -28.94
N ASN A 343 7.81 16.72 -29.60
CA ASN A 343 6.78 17.67 -29.15
C ASN A 343 7.06 18.35 -27.79
N LEU A 344 8.26 18.18 -27.21
CA LEU A 344 8.64 18.81 -25.93
C LEU A 344 9.82 19.77 -26.11
N THR A 345 9.77 20.89 -25.38
CA THR A 345 10.85 21.90 -25.33
C THR A 345 11.77 21.72 -24.11
N SER A 346 11.42 20.80 -23.21
CA SER A 346 12.22 20.42 -22.06
C SER A 346 11.92 18.97 -21.69
N ILE A 347 12.84 18.31 -20.98
CA ILE A 347 12.50 17.05 -20.34
C ILE A 347 11.52 17.38 -19.22
N ALA A 348 10.29 16.87 -19.32
CA ALA A 348 9.25 17.12 -18.32
C ALA A 348 9.80 16.82 -16.93
N SER A 349 10.10 17.87 -16.17
CA SER A 349 10.40 17.71 -14.77
C SER A 349 9.06 17.45 -14.11
N GLY A 350 8.77 16.16 -13.86
CA GLY A 350 7.50 15.73 -13.29
C GLY A 350 7.16 16.63 -12.12
N HIS A 351 5.90 17.10 -12.05
CA HIS A 351 5.41 18.07 -11.07
C HIS A 351 6.20 17.94 -9.78
N TYR A 352 7.14 18.87 -9.56
CA TYR A 352 7.84 18.95 -8.30
C TYR A 352 6.74 19.06 -7.26
N PHE A 353 6.59 18.04 -6.42
CA PHE A 353 5.79 18.20 -5.22
C PHE A 353 6.43 19.39 -4.52
N SER A 354 5.73 20.53 -4.56
CA SER A 354 6.25 21.79 -4.11
C SER A 354 6.96 21.59 -2.78
N ARG A 355 8.16 22.17 -2.67
CA ARG A 355 8.89 22.29 -1.40
C ARG A 355 8.06 23.02 -0.33
N SER A 356 6.93 23.65 -0.71
CA SER A 356 5.95 24.24 0.20
C SER A 356 5.15 23.17 0.95
N GLU A 357 5.76 22.61 1.98
CA GLU A 357 5.07 22.09 3.18
C GLU A 357 6.05 21.88 4.34
N HIS A 358 7.36 22.06 4.13
CA HIS A 358 8.38 22.02 5.19
C HIS A 358 9.45 23.11 5.06
N GLU A 359 9.09 24.31 4.61
CA GLU A 359 9.71 25.45 5.27
C GLU A 359 9.14 25.44 6.68
N SER A 360 9.98 24.99 7.63
CA SER A 360 9.75 25.26 9.03
C SER A 360 9.41 26.75 9.12
N SER A 361 8.14 27.05 9.39
CA SER A 361 7.75 28.36 9.90
C SER A 361 8.83 28.76 10.89
N GLU A 362 9.43 29.91 10.65
CA GLU A 362 10.42 30.50 11.53
C GLU A 362 9.91 30.37 12.98
N LEU A 363 10.70 29.66 13.78
CA LEU A 363 10.80 29.78 15.24
C LEU A 363 9.48 30.05 15.99
N ALA A 364 8.56 29.08 15.96
CA ALA A 364 7.71 28.90 17.12
C ALA A 364 8.64 28.61 18.31
N HIS A 365 8.53 29.39 19.38
CA HIS A 365 9.32 29.28 20.61
C HIS A 365 8.96 27.99 21.38
N GLY A 366 9.21 26.83 20.77
CA GLY A 366 8.90 25.53 21.36
C GLY A 366 9.83 25.23 22.53
N GLU A 367 9.30 24.63 23.60
CA GLU A 367 10.12 24.25 24.76
C GLU A 367 11.04 23.06 24.46
N ILE A 368 10.81 22.34 23.36
CA ILE A 368 11.48 21.11 22.96
C ILE A 368 11.65 20.98 21.45
N LYS A 369 12.64 20.18 21.04
CA LYS A 369 12.83 19.68 19.68
C LYS A 369 12.90 18.16 19.67
N THR A 370 12.06 17.52 18.87
CA THR A 370 12.07 16.05 18.73
C THR A 370 12.62 15.64 17.37
N THR A 371 13.52 14.66 17.36
CA THR A 371 14.15 14.11 16.16
C THR A 371 14.08 12.59 16.20
N PHE A 372 13.88 11.95 15.05
CA PHE A 372 13.80 10.50 14.96
C PHE A 372 14.95 9.95 14.12
N SER A 373 15.55 8.86 14.59
CA SER A 373 16.55 8.07 13.88
C SER A 373 16.06 6.64 13.71
N ALA A 374 16.27 6.06 12.53
CA ALA A 374 15.98 4.66 12.29
C ALA A 374 17.13 3.76 12.75
N ILE A 375 16.79 2.63 13.36
CA ILE A 375 17.73 1.57 13.72
C ILE A 375 17.49 0.41 12.78
N VAL A 376 18.53 0.00 12.06
CA VAL A 376 18.46 -0.95 10.96
C VAL A 376 19.25 -2.20 11.30
N LEU A 377 18.64 -3.36 11.07
CA LEU A 377 19.32 -4.65 11.13
C LEU A 377 20.09 -4.86 9.82
N GLN A 378 21.40 -5.02 9.95
CA GLN A 378 22.30 -5.39 8.87
C GLN A 378 22.55 -6.91 8.89
N PRO A 379 22.75 -7.54 7.72
CA PRO A 379 22.80 -6.95 6.37
C PRO A 379 21.43 -6.86 5.66
N GLU A 380 20.33 -7.25 6.31
CA GLU A 380 19.01 -7.39 5.67
C GLU A 380 18.39 -6.07 5.22
N GLY A 381 18.86 -4.93 5.75
CA GLY A 381 18.32 -3.61 5.44
C GLY A 381 16.89 -3.47 5.96
N ARG A 382 16.62 -3.97 7.18
CA ARG A 382 15.29 -3.92 7.81
C ARG A 382 15.30 -3.00 9.02
N ILE A 383 14.40 -2.02 9.04
CA ILE A 383 14.21 -1.14 10.21
C ILE A 383 13.55 -1.97 11.33
N THR A 384 14.18 -2.04 12.49
CA THR A 384 13.72 -2.84 13.64
C THR A 384 13.25 -2.00 14.81
N ALA A 385 13.79 -0.79 14.95
CA ALA A 385 13.46 0.14 16.02
C ALA A 385 13.60 1.59 15.54
N LEU A 386 13.04 2.51 16.30
CA LEU A 386 13.23 3.95 16.16
C LEU A 386 13.82 4.51 17.44
N SER A 387 14.76 5.44 17.30
CA SER A 387 15.23 6.27 18.41
C SER A 387 14.61 7.66 18.29
N GLY A 388 13.76 8.01 19.25
CA GLY A 388 13.20 9.36 19.41
C GLY A 388 14.04 10.16 20.40
N ARG A 389 14.75 11.18 19.91
CA ARG A 389 15.53 12.11 20.74
C ARG A 389 14.76 13.40 20.96
N VAL A 390 14.55 13.75 22.22
CA VAL A 390 13.91 14.99 22.68
C VAL A 390 14.98 15.88 23.29
N ASP A 391 15.38 16.92 22.56
CA ASP A 391 16.26 17.97 23.04
C ASP A 391 15.43 19.02 23.81
N LEU A 392 15.82 19.30 25.05
CA LEU A 392 15.14 20.28 25.89
C LEU A 392 15.68 21.69 25.58
N LEU A 393 14.81 22.60 25.16
CA LEU A 393 15.19 23.96 24.80
C LEU A 393 14.97 24.95 25.95
N SER A 394 13.91 24.75 26.76
CA SER A 394 13.60 25.63 27.89
C SER A 394 14.53 25.42 29.10
N GLU A 395 15.02 26.51 29.70
CA GLU A 395 15.90 26.40 30.87
C GLU A 395 15.21 25.77 32.08
N ARG A 396 13.88 25.93 32.21
CA ARG A 396 13.09 25.23 33.23
C ARG A 396 13.24 23.70 33.12
N LEU A 397 13.10 23.14 31.92
CA LEU A 397 13.21 21.70 31.68
C LEU A 397 14.67 21.23 31.79
N LYS A 398 15.62 22.01 31.24
CA LYS A 398 17.06 21.71 31.37
C LYS A 398 17.50 21.69 32.82
N HIS A 399 17.11 22.68 33.62
CA HIS A 399 17.43 22.75 35.04
C HIS A 399 16.84 21.55 35.79
N SER A 400 15.56 21.23 35.56
CA SER A 400 14.93 20.04 36.15
C SER A 400 15.69 18.76 35.80
N LEU A 401 16.14 18.60 34.54
CA LEU A 401 16.89 17.41 34.13
C LEU A 401 18.29 17.37 34.77
N ARG A 402 18.97 18.52 34.91
CA ARG A 402 20.29 18.64 35.54
C ARG A 402 20.23 18.42 37.05
N SER A 403 19.14 18.81 37.71
CA SER A 403 18.93 18.64 39.16
C SER A 403 18.62 17.21 39.59
N GLY A 404 18.77 16.22 38.69
CA GLY A 404 18.62 14.81 39.04
C GLY A 404 17.18 14.28 39.01
N CYS A 405 16.22 15.00 38.41
CA CYS A 405 14.82 14.58 38.37
C CYS A 405 14.64 13.13 37.88
N ALA A 406 13.63 12.44 38.41
CA ALA A 406 13.22 11.14 37.91
C ALA A 406 12.51 11.31 36.56
N VAL A 407 12.84 10.48 35.59
CA VAL A 407 12.22 10.46 34.26
C VAL A 407 11.56 9.10 34.09
N LYS A 408 10.25 9.09 33.80
CA LYS A 408 9.49 7.88 33.51
C LYS A 408 8.89 7.98 32.11
N THR A 409 9.06 6.93 31.33
CA THR A 409 8.48 6.79 30.00
C THR A 409 7.29 5.85 30.08
N THR A 410 6.13 6.24 29.55
CA THR A 410 4.92 5.43 29.52
C THR A 410 4.28 5.48 28.13
N GLN A 411 3.83 4.33 27.62
CA GLN A 411 3.11 4.31 26.35
C GLN A 411 1.69 4.83 26.53
N THR A 412 1.35 5.89 25.82
CA THR A 412 0.03 6.53 25.88
C THR A 412 -0.81 6.22 24.64
N ALA A 413 -0.18 5.90 23.51
CA ALA A 413 -0.84 5.48 22.28
C ALA A 413 0.06 4.53 21.47
N PRO A 414 -0.45 3.85 20.42
CA PRO A 414 0.35 2.98 19.54
C PRO A 414 1.63 3.63 19.04
N CYS A 415 1.53 4.91 18.67
CA CYS A 415 2.61 5.71 18.09
C CYS A 415 3.16 6.75 19.08
N ALA A 416 2.79 6.75 20.37
CA ALA A 416 3.15 7.84 21.28
C ALA A 416 3.62 7.35 22.65
N LEU A 417 4.76 7.90 23.09
CA LEU A 417 5.32 7.67 24.41
C LEU A 417 5.34 8.99 25.19
N GLY A 418 4.71 9.01 26.36
CA GLY A 418 4.74 10.13 27.30
C GLY A 418 5.99 10.05 28.18
N ILE A 419 6.66 11.19 28.35
CA ILE A 419 7.86 11.36 29.17
C ILE A 419 7.49 12.28 30.34
N ALA A 420 7.41 11.71 31.54
CA ALA A 420 7.06 12.41 32.76
C ALA A 420 8.31 12.77 33.58
N PHE A 421 8.34 13.99 34.13
CA PHE A 421 9.39 14.49 35.01
C PHE A 421 8.86 14.57 36.44
N ASN A 422 9.52 13.91 37.40
CA ASN A 422 9.14 13.88 38.82
C ASN A 422 7.68 13.48 39.10
N GLY A 423 7.10 12.60 38.27
CA GLY A 423 5.73 12.10 38.48
C GLY A 423 4.61 13.14 38.31
N LYS A 424 4.89 14.32 37.74
CA LYS A 424 3.87 15.35 37.44
C LYS A 424 2.96 14.92 36.27
N ASP A 425 1.73 15.41 36.26
CA ASP A 425 0.70 15.12 35.23
C ASP A 425 1.06 15.63 33.82
N ALA A 426 1.91 16.66 33.72
CA ALA A 426 2.34 17.21 32.44
C ALA A 426 3.43 16.30 31.81
N GLN A 427 3.04 15.52 30.80
CA GLN A 427 3.93 14.63 30.06
C GLN A 427 4.37 15.26 28.73
N ILE A 428 5.65 15.15 28.41
CA ILE A 428 6.13 15.46 27.06
C ILE A 428 5.80 14.26 26.16
N LEU A 429 4.99 14.47 25.13
CA LEU A 429 4.62 13.41 24.19
C LEU A 429 5.63 13.31 23.06
N SER A 430 6.29 12.15 22.94
CA SER A 430 7.10 11.76 21.79
C SER A 430 6.24 10.96 20.81
N SER A 431 5.87 11.57 19.68
CA SER A 431 5.00 10.97 18.66
C SER A 431 5.81 10.35 17.53
N PHE A 432 5.95 9.03 17.56
CA PHE A 432 6.66 8.23 16.57
C PHE A 432 5.87 8.11 15.26
N PRO A 433 6.54 8.07 14.09
CA PRO A 433 5.89 8.00 12.77
C PRO A 433 5.14 6.67 12.50
N VAL A 434 5.43 5.63 13.27
CA VAL A 434 4.84 4.30 13.16
C VAL A 434 4.68 3.69 14.57
N PRO A 435 3.86 2.64 14.74
CA PRO A 435 3.64 2.07 16.04
C PRO A 435 4.91 1.44 16.64
N VAL A 436 5.13 1.68 17.92
CA VAL A 436 6.28 1.19 18.69
C VAL A 436 5.84 0.46 19.96
N CYS A 437 6.75 -0.36 20.50
CA CYS A 437 6.51 -1.15 21.71
C CYS A 437 7.15 -0.44 22.91
N GLY A 438 6.32 0.23 23.72
CA GLY A 438 6.78 0.98 24.90
C GLY A 438 7.36 0.07 25.99
N ASP A 439 6.80 -1.11 26.19
CA ASP A 439 7.27 -2.07 27.22
C ASP A 439 8.70 -2.56 26.98
N ARG A 440 9.14 -2.55 25.71
CA ARG A 440 10.51 -2.91 25.30
C ARG A 440 11.36 -1.69 24.98
N SER A 441 10.89 -0.49 25.32
CA SER A 441 11.64 0.74 25.07
C SER A 441 12.79 0.91 26.08
N LYS A 442 13.87 1.53 25.62
CA LYS A 442 15.02 1.90 26.44
C LYS A 442 15.14 3.41 26.47
N THR A 443 15.12 3.99 27.66
CA THR A 443 15.26 5.44 27.85
C THR A 443 16.67 5.77 28.32
N ARG A 444 17.37 6.65 27.60
CA ARG A 444 18.67 7.20 27.95
C ARG A 444 18.53 8.67 28.31
N ILE A 445 19.15 9.07 29.41
CA ILE A 445 19.00 10.40 30.00
C ILE A 445 20.37 11.09 29.99
N ALA A 446 20.52 12.13 29.17
CA ALA A 446 21.75 12.89 29.09
C ALA A 446 21.59 14.22 29.82
N ARG A 447 21.94 14.24 31.12
CA ARG A 447 21.70 15.39 31.99
C ARG A 447 22.55 16.62 31.64
N LYS A 448 23.85 16.40 31.33
CA LYS A 448 24.80 17.49 31.00
C LYS A 448 24.44 18.20 29.69
N SER A 449 24.16 17.43 28.65
CA SER A 449 23.77 17.90 27.31
C SER A 449 22.26 18.12 27.16
N SER A 450 21.49 17.86 28.23
CA SER A 450 20.07 18.17 28.38
C SER A 450 19.14 17.60 27.28
N TYR A 451 19.28 16.31 26.98
CA TYR A 451 18.37 15.58 26.10
C TYR A 451 17.95 14.23 26.69
N ILE A 452 16.83 13.72 26.20
CA ILE A 452 16.32 12.37 26.50
C ILE A 452 16.22 11.62 25.17
N GLU A 453 16.67 10.38 25.14
CA GLU A 453 16.60 9.52 23.97
C GLU A 453 15.80 8.25 24.33
N VAL A 454 14.77 7.95 23.54
CA VAL A 454 13.93 6.78 23.71
C VAL A 454 14.05 5.88 22.49
N GLU A 455 14.73 4.76 22.66
CA GLU A 455 14.84 3.70 21.68
C GLU A 455 13.67 2.73 21.85
N ALA A 456 12.81 2.61 20.84
CA ALA A 456 11.63 1.77 20.90
C ALA A 456 11.54 0.84 19.67
N PRO A 457 11.46 -0.50 19.87
CA PRO A 457 11.23 -1.44 18.79
C PRO A 457 9.91 -1.17 18.06
N LEU A 458 9.86 -1.42 16.76
CA LEU A 458 8.61 -1.39 16.00
C LEU A 458 7.63 -2.43 16.57
N HIS A 459 6.34 -2.10 16.57
CA HIS A 459 5.29 -3.00 17.06
C HIS A 459 4.42 -3.52 15.91
N TRP A 460 4.88 -4.59 15.25
CA TRP A 460 4.22 -5.18 14.08
C TRP A 460 2.84 -5.79 14.37
N SER A 461 2.59 -6.17 15.63
CA SER A 461 1.33 -6.76 16.11
C SER A 461 0.57 -5.80 17.03
N VAL A 462 0.75 -4.49 16.84
CA VAL A 462 0.14 -3.46 17.70
C VAL A 462 -1.36 -3.59 17.84
N TRP A 463 -2.05 -4.08 16.82
CA TRP A 463 -3.50 -4.34 16.84
C TRP A 463 -3.93 -5.34 17.93
N ARG A 464 -3.03 -6.21 18.41
CA ARG A 464 -3.29 -7.14 19.52
C ARG A 464 -3.25 -6.47 20.89
N SER A 465 -2.41 -5.44 21.04
CA SER A 465 -2.28 -4.71 22.31
C SER A 465 -3.12 -3.44 22.34
N PHE A 466 -3.48 -2.91 21.17
CA PHE A 466 -4.34 -1.74 21.01
C PHE A 466 -5.57 -2.15 20.20
N LEU A 467 -6.67 -2.33 20.92
CA LEU A 467 -7.93 -2.86 20.40
C LEU A 467 -8.63 -1.94 19.40
N ALA A 468 -8.24 -0.66 19.33
CA ALA A 468 -8.88 0.34 18.48
C ALA A 468 -8.88 -0.07 16.99
N PHE A 469 -10.06 -0.43 16.47
CA PHE A 469 -10.30 -0.69 15.04
C PHE A 469 -10.15 0.57 14.19
N SER A 470 -10.42 1.72 14.78
CA SER A 470 -10.21 3.04 14.19
C SER A 470 -9.17 3.77 15.03
N PRO A 471 -7.97 4.06 14.51
CA PRO A 471 -6.96 4.83 15.22
C PRO A 471 -7.35 6.31 15.23
N SER A 472 -8.52 6.63 15.78
CA SER A 472 -8.97 7.99 16.02
C SER A 472 -8.10 8.73 17.04
N CYS A 473 -7.37 8.00 17.88
CA CYS A 473 -6.29 8.54 18.70
C CYS A 473 -5.04 8.95 17.89
N ILE A 474 -4.95 8.56 16.62
CA ILE A 474 -3.84 8.89 15.70
C ILE A 474 -4.32 9.82 14.56
N TRP A 475 -5.61 9.85 14.23
CA TRP A 475 -6.17 10.79 13.24
C TRP A 475 -7.49 11.38 13.70
N GLU A 476 -7.65 12.70 13.55
CA GLU A 476 -8.88 13.47 13.80
C GLU A 476 -10.09 13.07 12.91
N ARG A 477 -9.97 12.03 12.08
CA ARG A 477 -10.95 11.62 11.05
C ARG A 477 -11.08 10.11 10.95
N THR A 478 -12.19 9.63 10.36
CA THR A 478 -12.37 8.19 10.05
C THR A 478 -11.15 7.64 9.33
N ALA A 479 -10.43 6.73 10.00
CA ALA A 479 -9.10 6.31 9.54
C ALA A 479 -9.21 5.32 8.37
N ASN A 480 -9.99 4.27 8.56
CA ASN A 480 -10.19 3.11 7.68
C ASN A 480 -11.66 2.87 7.31
N VAL A 481 -12.54 3.79 7.73
CA VAL A 481 -13.97 3.76 7.41
C VAL A 481 -14.28 4.88 6.42
N HIS A 482 -14.69 4.51 5.21
CA HIS A 482 -15.00 5.46 4.15
C HIS A 482 -16.39 6.08 4.36
N ARG A 483 -16.58 7.34 3.96
CA ARG A 483 -17.86 8.03 4.10
C ARG A 483 -18.89 7.44 3.14
N VAL A 484 -20.13 7.29 3.60
CA VAL A 484 -21.27 6.86 2.80
C VAL A 484 -22.42 7.86 2.91
N ASP A 485 -23.15 8.08 1.82
CA ASP A 485 -24.44 8.76 1.86
C ASP A 485 -25.54 7.70 1.96
N MET A 486 -26.11 7.54 3.14
CA MET A 486 -27.10 6.51 3.43
C MET A 486 -28.32 6.58 2.50
N ARG A 487 -28.64 7.76 1.96
CA ARG A 487 -29.79 7.96 1.06
C ARG A 487 -29.59 7.35 -0.32
N LEU A 488 -28.33 7.18 -0.74
CA LEU A 488 -27.97 6.65 -2.05
C LEU A 488 -27.78 5.12 -2.05
N LEU A 489 -27.66 4.51 -0.87
CA LEU A 489 -27.41 3.07 -0.75
C LEU A 489 -28.74 2.28 -0.87
N PRO A 490 -28.81 1.25 -1.75
CA PRO A 490 -30.00 0.41 -1.90
C PRO A 490 -30.39 -0.27 -0.58
N ILE A 491 -31.68 -0.26 -0.25
CA ILE A 491 -32.22 -0.94 0.94
C ILE A 491 -32.49 -2.41 0.60
N LEU A 492 -32.09 -3.31 1.49
CA LEU A 492 -32.45 -4.73 1.41
C LEU A 492 -33.81 -4.99 2.05
N ASP A 493 -34.64 -5.77 1.36
CA ASP A 493 -35.91 -6.26 1.90
C ASP A 493 -35.65 -7.41 2.88
N ARG A 494 -35.75 -7.11 4.18
CA ARG A 494 -35.50 -8.07 5.26
C ARG A 494 -36.47 -9.25 5.27
N ASN A 495 -37.68 -9.08 4.72
CA ASN A 495 -38.73 -10.10 4.80
C ASN A 495 -38.48 -11.26 3.84
N ARG A 496 -37.52 -11.10 2.91
CA ARG A 496 -37.11 -12.13 1.96
C ARG A 496 -36.00 -13.01 2.53
N HIS A 497 -36.23 -13.63 3.70
CA HIS A 497 -35.23 -14.42 4.43
C HIS A 497 -34.47 -15.43 3.54
N GLY A 498 -35.17 -16.12 2.62
CA GLY A 498 -34.56 -17.07 1.70
C GLY A 498 -33.49 -16.45 0.78
N GLN A 499 -33.68 -15.19 0.36
CA GLN A 499 -32.74 -14.44 -0.48
C GLN A 499 -31.60 -13.81 0.34
N LEU A 500 -31.73 -13.73 1.67
CA LEU A 500 -30.74 -13.16 2.57
C LEU A 500 -29.80 -14.18 3.20
N LYS A 501 -29.93 -15.47 2.87
CA LYS A 501 -29.08 -16.54 3.42
C LYS A 501 -27.57 -16.31 3.22
N TRP A 502 -27.17 -15.60 2.17
CA TRP A 502 -25.77 -15.22 1.91
C TRP A 502 -25.20 -14.27 2.98
N LEU A 503 -26.05 -13.57 3.74
CA LEU A 503 -25.60 -12.60 4.74
C LEU A 503 -24.87 -13.28 5.90
N SER A 504 -25.28 -14.49 6.30
CA SER A 504 -24.62 -15.23 7.37
C SER A 504 -23.15 -15.54 7.06
N PRO A 505 -22.78 -16.19 5.93
CA PRO A 505 -21.37 -16.40 5.58
C PRO A 505 -20.63 -15.07 5.33
N HIS A 506 -21.28 -14.05 4.75
CA HIS A 506 -20.67 -12.73 4.56
C HIS A 506 -20.24 -12.06 5.87
N VAL A 507 -21.17 -11.97 6.83
CA VAL A 507 -20.92 -11.36 8.15
C VAL A 507 -19.96 -12.24 8.95
N THR A 508 -20.02 -13.58 8.82
CA THR A 508 -19.02 -14.49 9.41
C THR A 508 -17.62 -14.27 8.85
N GLY A 509 -17.50 -13.86 7.59
CA GLY A 509 -16.23 -13.52 6.95
C GLY A 509 -15.48 -12.35 7.62
N MET A 510 -16.10 -11.63 8.57
CA MET A 510 -15.42 -10.59 9.34
C MET A 510 -14.33 -11.14 10.26
N PHE A 511 -14.42 -12.41 10.67
CA PHE A 511 -13.48 -13.06 11.57
C PHE A 511 -12.28 -13.63 10.78
N SER A 512 -11.07 -13.35 11.25
CA SER A 512 -9.88 -14.05 10.80
C SER A 512 -9.88 -15.51 11.26
N LYS A 513 -8.97 -16.31 10.69
CA LYS A 513 -8.73 -17.69 11.16
C LYS A 513 -8.36 -17.73 12.64
N HIS A 514 -7.58 -16.76 13.12
CA HIS A 514 -7.18 -16.69 14.52
C HIS A 514 -8.36 -16.29 15.42
N GLU A 515 -9.09 -15.24 15.07
CA GLU A 515 -10.26 -14.76 15.81
C GLU A 515 -11.36 -15.82 15.89
N ARG A 516 -11.56 -16.58 14.80
CA ARG A 516 -12.54 -17.68 14.76
C ARG A 516 -12.19 -18.79 15.76
N ARG A 517 -10.91 -19.15 15.89
CA ARG A 517 -10.46 -20.15 16.88
C ARG A 517 -10.68 -19.66 18.31
N LEU A 518 -10.39 -18.38 18.59
CA LEU A 518 -10.64 -17.80 19.91
C LEU A 518 -12.14 -17.81 20.26
N ARG A 519 -12.99 -17.47 19.28
CA ARG A 519 -14.45 -17.56 19.40
C ARG A 519 -14.93 -18.99 19.70
N GLU A 520 -14.42 -19.99 18.99
CA GLU A 520 -14.82 -21.38 19.21
C GLU A 520 -14.35 -21.91 20.57
N GLN A 521 -13.17 -21.47 21.04
CA GLN A 521 -12.66 -21.80 22.37
C GLN A 521 -13.51 -21.18 23.49
N SER A 522 -13.93 -19.92 23.35
CA SER A 522 -14.78 -19.26 24.35
C SER A 522 -16.20 -19.84 24.42
N LEU A 523 -16.68 -20.45 23.33
CA LEU A 523 -17.96 -21.17 23.30
C LEU A 523 -17.86 -22.59 23.89
N SER A 524 -16.66 -23.12 24.13
CA SER A 524 -16.48 -24.45 24.71
C SER A 524 -16.65 -24.42 26.24
N VAL A 525 -17.43 -25.36 26.78
CA VAL A 525 -17.84 -25.43 28.21
C VAL A 525 -16.65 -25.50 29.19
N ALA A 526 -15.46 -25.85 28.70
CA ALA A 526 -14.24 -26.02 29.51
C ALA A 526 -13.40 -24.74 29.69
N SER A 527 -13.73 -23.63 29.03
CA SER A 527 -12.92 -22.41 29.10
C SER A 527 -13.68 -21.27 29.78
N ALA A 528 -13.22 -20.87 30.97
CA ALA A 528 -13.66 -19.65 31.66
C ALA A 528 -13.01 -18.36 31.10
N ILE A 529 -12.42 -18.44 29.91
CA ILE A 529 -11.68 -17.34 29.30
C ILE A 529 -12.67 -16.48 28.53
N SER A 530 -12.86 -15.22 28.93
CA SER A 530 -13.63 -14.27 28.11
C SER A 530 -12.93 -14.11 26.76
N PRO A 531 -13.68 -14.08 25.65
CA PRO A 531 -13.08 -13.86 24.34
C PRO A 531 -12.34 -12.52 24.34
N ASP A 532 -11.26 -12.43 23.55
CA ASP A 532 -10.58 -11.15 23.30
C ASP A 532 -11.61 -10.08 22.86
N ALA A 533 -11.46 -8.85 23.35
CA ALA A 533 -12.46 -7.79 23.14
C ALA A 533 -12.76 -7.51 21.65
N ARG A 534 -11.82 -7.76 20.73
CA ARG A 534 -12.10 -7.67 19.28
C ARG A 534 -13.03 -8.77 18.80
N VAL A 535 -12.88 -9.99 19.32
CA VAL A 535 -13.75 -11.14 19.02
C VAL A 535 -15.14 -10.87 19.59
N GLY A 536 -15.23 -10.44 20.86
CA GLY A 536 -16.51 -10.04 21.48
C GLY A 536 -17.23 -8.96 20.69
N PHE A 537 -16.51 -7.90 20.30
CA PHE A 537 -17.09 -6.82 19.49
C PHE A 537 -17.61 -7.32 18.13
N LYS A 538 -16.86 -8.19 17.44
CA LYS A 538 -17.30 -8.80 16.18
C LYS A 538 -18.49 -9.74 16.38
N ASP A 539 -18.58 -10.42 17.53
CA ASP A 539 -19.73 -11.22 17.91
C ASP A 539 -20.98 -10.37 18.17
N SER A 540 -20.82 -9.22 18.82
CA SER A 540 -21.87 -8.22 18.98
C SER A 540 -22.34 -7.68 17.64
N LEU A 541 -21.43 -7.38 16.71
CA LEU A 541 -21.78 -7.02 15.33
C LEU A 541 -22.54 -8.15 14.63
N PHE A 542 -22.03 -9.39 14.69
CA PHE A 542 -22.69 -10.55 14.11
C PHE A 542 -24.13 -10.68 14.62
N SER A 543 -24.31 -10.55 15.94
CA SER A 543 -25.61 -10.60 16.61
C SER A 543 -26.55 -9.49 16.11
N LEU A 544 -26.08 -8.24 15.99
CA LEU A 544 -26.87 -7.14 15.43
C LEU A 544 -27.42 -7.49 14.04
N PHE A 545 -26.58 -7.97 13.12
CA PHE A 545 -27.00 -8.31 11.76
C PHE A 545 -27.97 -9.48 11.71
N MET A 546 -27.70 -10.55 12.47
CA MET A 546 -28.52 -11.75 12.44
C MET A 546 -29.90 -11.53 13.07
N HIS A 547 -29.95 -10.90 14.24
CA HIS A 547 -31.21 -10.59 14.93
C HIS A 547 -31.99 -9.49 14.23
N PHE A 548 -31.37 -8.55 13.54
CA PHE A 548 -32.11 -7.53 12.80
C PHE A 548 -32.84 -8.10 11.58
N THR A 549 -32.22 -9.08 10.92
CA THR A 549 -32.75 -9.74 9.72
C THR A 549 -33.60 -10.97 10.03
N GLY A 550 -33.60 -11.45 11.27
CA GLY A 550 -34.29 -12.68 11.66
C GLY A 550 -33.71 -13.94 11.03
N ILE A 551 -32.50 -13.89 10.46
CA ILE A 551 -31.83 -15.06 9.89
C ILE A 551 -31.44 -16.05 11.00
N GLN A 552 -31.00 -15.54 12.15
CA GLN A 552 -30.76 -16.33 13.35
C GLN A 552 -31.36 -15.61 14.57
N GLY A 553 -32.13 -16.36 15.36
CA GLY A 553 -32.77 -15.85 16.58
C GLY A 553 -34.01 -15.00 16.32
N ARG A 554 -34.56 -14.43 17.40
CA ARG A 554 -35.76 -13.57 17.36
C ARG A 554 -35.41 -12.24 16.70
N GLN A 555 -36.27 -11.80 15.77
CA GLN A 555 -36.09 -10.52 15.10
C GLN A 555 -36.24 -9.33 16.06
N SER A 556 -35.34 -8.36 16.00
CA SER A 556 -35.39 -7.13 16.81
C SER A 556 -34.94 -5.90 16.03
N HIS A 557 -35.48 -4.74 16.41
CA HIS A 557 -35.09 -3.41 15.90
C HIS A 557 -34.40 -2.55 16.98
N ILE A 558 -34.47 -2.99 18.24
CA ILE A 558 -33.88 -2.32 19.39
C ILE A 558 -32.86 -3.27 20.00
N PHE A 559 -31.65 -2.76 20.21
CA PHE A 559 -30.54 -3.50 20.78
C PHE A 559 -29.95 -2.72 21.95
N GLY A 560 -29.59 -3.43 23.02
CA GLY A 560 -28.91 -2.85 24.17
C GLY A 560 -27.55 -3.48 24.33
N LEU A 561 -26.50 -2.67 24.48
CA LEU A 561 -25.19 -3.12 24.95
C LEU A 561 -25.24 -3.19 26.47
N ASP A 562 -25.33 -4.40 26.99
CA ASP A 562 -25.55 -4.71 28.41
C ASP A 562 -24.26 -5.24 29.02
N ASN A 563 -23.77 -4.55 30.05
CA ASN A 563 -22.66 -4.99 30.87
C ASN A 563 -23.21 -5.35 32.26
N PRO A 564 -23.53 -6.64 32.51
CA PRO A 564 -24.17 -7.07 33.74
C PRO A 564 -23.35 -6.77 34.99
N THR A 565 -22.01 -6.85 34.89
CA THR A 565 -21.08 -6.53 35.99
C THR A 565 -20.91 -5.02 36.18
N GLY A 566 -21.10 -4.24 35.13
CA GLY A 566 -20.96 -2.79 35.10
C GLY A 566 -22.25 -2.01 35.42
N GLY A 567 -23.37 -2.66 35.75
CA GLY A 567 -24.61 -1.95 36.10
C GLY A 567 -25.64 -1.82 34.97
N GLY A 568 -25.60 -2.72 33.97
CA GLY A 568 -26.68 -2.93 33.02
C GLY A 568 -26.44 -2.33 31.64
N VAL A 569 -27.49 -1.77 31.02
CA VAL A 569 -27.46 -1.27 29.64
C VAL A 569 -26.80 0.11 29.55
N TYR A 570 -25.77 0.21 28.71
CA TYR A 570 -24.99 1.43 28.50
C TYR A 570 -25.34 2.18 27.21
N VAL A 571 -25.77 1.47 26.18
CA VAL A 571 -26.07 2.04 24.86
C VAL A 571 -27.29 1.35 24.29
N LEU A 572 -28.23 2.14 23.76
CA LEU A 572 -29.32 1.63 22.92
C LEU A 572 -29.03 1.94 21.45
N ILE A 573 -29.20 0.93 20.60
CA ILE A 573 -29.04 1.01 19.15
C ILE A 573 -30.40 0.70 18.52
N PHE A 574 -30.93 1.67 17.78
CA PHE A 574 -32.16 1.56 17.01
C PHE A 574 -31.81 1.36 15.55
N VAL A 575 -32.26 0.28 14.95
CA VAL A 575 -31.93 -0.06 13.56
C VAL A 575 -33.15 0.14 12.69
N SER A 576 -33.04 1.03 11.69
CA SER A 576 -34.13 1.34 10.76
C SER A 576 -34.14 0.36 9.58
N CYS A 577 -33.04 0.27 8.84
CA CYS A 577 -32.91 -0.62 7.68
C CYS A 577 -31.48 -1.16 7.51
N ILE A 578 -31.33 -2.14 6.63
CA ILE A 578 -30.03 -2.65 6.16
C ILE A 578 -29.85 -2.26 4.69
N ARG A 579 -28.68 -1.75 4.35
CA ARG A 579 -28.36 -1.22 3.03
C ARG A 579 -27.13 -1.90 2.42
N LEU A 580 -27.05 -1.91 1.09
CA LEU A 580 -25.90 -2.39 0.33
C LEU A 580 -24.88 -1.27 0.13
N ASP A 581 -23.69 -1.47 0.67
CA ASP A 581 -22.52 -0.64 0.41
C ASP A 581 -21.69 -1.28 -0.71
N LEU A 582 -22.03 -0.91 -1.95
CA LEU A 582 -21.40 -1.47 -3.15
C LEU A 582 -19.91 -1.09 -3.27
N GLY A 583 -19.51 0.08 -2.77
CA GLY A 583 -18.14 0.57 -2.86
C GLY A 583 -17.14 -0.22 -2.00
N SER A 584 -17.64 -0.86 -0.96
CA SER A 584 -16.88 -1.75 -0.07
C SER A 584 -17.36 -3.20 -0.08
N GLN A 585 -18.22 -3.56 -1.03
CA GLN A 585 -18.76 -4.91 -1.22
C GLN A 585 -19.31 -5.50 0.09
N THR A 586 -20.07 -4.69 0.84
CA THR A 586 -20.58 -5.10 2.16
C THR A 586 -21.99 -4.56 2.43
N VAL A 587 -22.50 -4.82 3.63
CA VAL A 587 -23.76 -4.28 4.15
C VAL A 587 -23.51 -3.27 5.25
N VAL A 588 -24.44 -2.35 5.43
CA VAL A 588 -24.43 -1.37 6.50
C VAL A 588 -25.82 -1.24 7.12
N LEU A 589 -25.87 -1.15 8.44
CA LEU A 589 -27.09 -0.85 9.19
C LEU A 589 -27.25 0.66 9.29
N ASP A 590 -28.45 1.14 8.96
CA ASP A 590 -28.89 2.52 9.17
C ASP A 590 -29.42 2.63 10.60
N THR A 591 -28.62 3.21 11.50
CA THR A 591 -28.91 3.18 12.94
C THR A 591 -28.97 4.57 13.56
N GLY A 592 -29.75 4.66 14.64
CA GLY A 592 -29.70 5.73 15.61
C GLY A 592 -29.16 5.17 16.92
N VAL A 593 -28.19 5.86 17.53
CA VAL A 593 -27.53 5.41 18.75
C VAL A 593 -27.76 6.39 19.89
N LEU A 594 -28.17 5.87 21.05
CA LEU A 594 -28.41 6.60 22.28
C LEU A 594 -27.50 6.08 23.40
N PRO A 595 -26.42 6.80 23.74
CA PRO A 595 -25.63 6.50 24.93
C PRO A 595 -26.42 6.83 26.20
N ILE A 596 -26.52 5.87 27.13
CA ILE A 596 -27.21 6.05 28.41
C ILE A 596 -26.21 6.56 29.44
N THR A 597 -26.40 7.80 29.89
CA THR A 597 -25.58 8.41 30.95
C THR A 597 -26.38 8.51 32.26
N LYS A 598 -25.68 8.52 33.41
CA LYS A 598 -26.33 8.64 34.73
C LYS A 598 -27.23 9.88 34.84
N SER A 599 -26.82 10.99 34.23
CA SER A 599 -27.60 12.25 34.21
C SER A 599 -28.79 12.20 33.26
N LEU A 600 -28.76 11.32 32.25
CA LEU A 600 -29.83 11.17 31.28
C LEU A 600 -30.96 10.25 31.78
N VAL A 601 -30.63 9.18 32.53
CA VAL A 601 -31.60 8.17 32.99
C VAL A 601 -32.87 8.77 33.60
N PRO A 602 -32.82 9.73 34.56
CA PRO A 602 -34.04 10.29 35.14
C PRO A 602 -34.92 11.03 34.13
N ARG A 603 -34.32 11.63 33.09
CA ARG A 603 -35.01 12.43 32.08
C ARG A 603 -35.74 11.56 31.06
N ILE A 604 -35.29 10.32 30.85
CA ILE A 604 -35.86 9.38 29.86
C ILE A 604 -36.47 8.15 30.52
N ALA A 605 -36.76 8.18 31.83
CA ALA A 605 -37.24 7.02 32.59
C ALA A 605 -38.52 6.40 32.00
N ARG A 606 -39.47 7.23 31.55
CA ARG A 606 -40.70 6.79 30.88
C ARG A 606 -40.41 6.02 29.59
N PHE A 607 -39.48 6.53 28.79
CA PHE A 607 -39.02 5.87 27.58
C PHE A 607 -38.34 4.52 27.88
N LEU A 608 -37.45 4.49 28.88
CA LEU A 608 -36.75 3.26 29.26
C LEU A 608 -37.72 2.17 29.76
N SER A 609 -38.74 2.53 30.57
CA SER A 609 -39.79 1.59 30.98
C SER A 609 -40.53 1.01 29.78
N ALA A 610 -40.99 1.87 28.87
CA ALA A 610 -41.74 1.44 27.69
C ALA A 610 -40.90 0.55 26.74
N VAL A 611 -39.61 0.86 26.56
CA VAL A 611 -38.70 0.01 25.76
C VAL A 611 -38.46 -1.34 26.44
N THR A 612 -38.35 -1.36 27.78
CA THR A 612 -38.16 -2.60 28.54
C THR A 612 -39.40 -3.49 28.47
N GLU A 613 -40.59 -2.90 28.60
CA GLU A 613 -41.88 -3.59 28.45
C GLU A 613 -42.09 -4.15 27.04
N LYS A 614 -41.75 -3.37 26.01
CA LYS A 614 -41.78 -3.84 24.61
C LYS A 614 -40.79 -4.98 24.36
N GLY A 615 -39.68 -4.97 25.08
CA GLY A 615 -38.55 -5.87 24.90
C GLY A 615 -37.58 -5.39 23.82
N PHE A 616 -36.30 -5.66 24.06
CA PHE A 616 -35.22 -5.41 23.12
C PHE A 616 -34.22 -6.57 23.17
N CYS A 617 -33.35 -6.66 22.17
CA CYS A 617 -32.30 -7.67 22.14
C CYS A 617 -31.12 -7.18 22.99
N SER A 618 -30.89 -7.81 24.15
CA SER A 618 -29.72 -7.53 25.00
C SER A 618 -28.50 -8.28 24.47
N ILE A 619 -27.44 -7.54 24.14
CA ILE A 619 -26.13 -8.04 23.74
C ILE A 619 -25.20 -7.86 24.94
N ARG A 620 -24.76 -8.96 25.53
CA ARG A 620 -23.88 -8.95 26.70
C ARG A 620 -22.45 -8.62 26.28
N VAL A 621 -21.86 -7.62 26.94
CA VAL A 621 -20.50 -7.14 26.69
C VAL A 621 -19.73 -7.01 28.00
N ASP A 622 -18.42 -7.22 27.97
CA ASP A 622 -17.53 -6.91 29.10
C ASP A 622 -16.99 -5.47 29.05
N ASP A 623 -16.18 -5.08 30.04
CA ASP A 623 -15.65 -3.72 30.14
C ASP A 623 -14.74 -3.33 28.96
N GLU A 624 -13.91 -4.25 28.47
CA GLU A 624 -12.98 -3.98 27.37
C GLU A 624 -13.71 -3.96 26.01
N GLU A 625 -14.71 -4.83 25.81
CA GLU A 625 -15.57 -4.77 24.63
C GLU A 625 -16.40 -3.48 24.62
N LEU A 626 -16.98 -3.07 25.75
CA LEU A 626 -17.75 -1.84 25.85
C LEU A 626 -16.87 -0.60 25.57
N LYS A 627 -15.63 -0.61 26.05
CA LYS A 627 -14.63 0.42 25.72
C LYS A 627 -14.34 0.47 24.22
N LEU A 628 -14.25 -0.68 23.57
CA LEU A 628 -14.04 -0.76 22.11
C LEU A 628 -15.25 -0.25 21.32
N TRP A 629 -16.47 -0.54 21.78
CA TRP A 629 -17.71 0.07 21.25
C TRP A 629 -17.67 1.59 21.36
N ARG A 630 -17.30 2.13 22.53
CA ARG A 630 -17.21 3.58 22.76
C ARG A 630 -16.21 4.26 21.82
N GLN A 631 -15.08 3.60 21.52
CA GLN A 631 -14.07 4.13 20.58
C GLN A 631 -14.51 4.05 19.11
N THR A 632 -15.35 3.08 18.76
CA THR A 632 -15.71 2.80 17.37
C THR A 632 -16.96 3.56 16.91
N LEU A 633 -17.96 3.73 17.79
CA LEU A 633 -19.22 4.41 17.48
C LEU A 633 -19.05 5.81 16.85
N PRO A 634 -18.14 6.69 17.32
CA PRO A 634 -17.92 7.98 16.69
C PRO A 634 -17.49 7.87 15.21
N SER A 635 -16.71 6.84 14.87
CA SER A 635 -16.31 6.59 13.48
C SER A 635 -17.49 6.19 12.61
N PHE A 636 -18.45 5.42 13.13
CA PHE A 636 -19.70 5.09 12.42
C PHE A 636 -20.65 6.28 12.28
N ALA A 637 -20.66 7.20 13.25
CA ALA A 637 -21.41 8.45 13.15
C ALA A 637 -20.81 9.38 12.07
N GLU A 638 -19.49 9.61 12.09
CA GLU A 638 -18.82 10.40 11.05
C GLU A 638 -18.95 9.78 9.65
N ARG A 639 -19.05 8.45 9.56
CA ARG A 639 -19.24 7.72 8.30
C ARG A 639 -20.48 8.18 7.53
N CYS A 640 -21.58 8.47 8.24
CA CYS A 640 -22.86 8.85 7.65
C CYS A 640 -23.27 10.30 7.93
N ARG A 641 -22.34 11.11 8.47
CA ARG A 641 -22.62 12.48 8.89
C ARG A 641 -23.26 13.30 7.76
N ILE A 642 -24.38 13.94 8.08
CA ILE A 642 -25.05 14.95 7.24
C ILE A 642 -25.01 16.35 7.85
N TRP A 643 -24.67 16.47 9.14
CA TRP A 643 -24.54 17.75 9.85
C TRP A 643 -23.15 18.37 9.69
N LYS A 644 -22.98 19.63 10.09
CA LYS A 644 -21.67 20.29 10.20
C LYS A 644 -21.31 20.47 11.67
N HIS A 645 -20.03 20.36 11.99
CA HIS A 645 -19.54 20.65 13.34
C HIS A 645 -19.49 22.15 13.59
N HIS A 646 -19.86 22.56 14.80
CA HIS A 646 -19.66 23.93 15.26
C HIS A 646 -18.16 24.22 15.49
N PRO A 647 -17.66 25.45 15.31
CA PRO A 647 -16.26 25.77 15.61
C PRO A 647 -15.83 25.45 17.06
N ALA A 648 -16.74 25.62 18.01
CA ALA A 648 -16.56 25.26 19.42
C ALA A 648 -16.90 23.79 19.73
N CYS A 649 -17.13 22.96 18.71
CA CYS A 649 -17.43 21.55 18.92
C CYS A 649 -16.19 20.86 19.48
N ASN A 650 -16.35 20.26 20.66
CA ASN A 650 -15.29 19.54 21.32
C ASN A 650 -15.10 18.15 20.71
N ARG A 651 -14.78 18.11 19.42
CA ARG A 651 -14.51 16.88 18.66
C ARG A 651 -13.36 16.10 19.29
N ASP A 652 -12.38 16.82 19.82
CA ASP A 652 -11.16 16.25 20.38
C ASP A 652 -11.34 15.77 21.82
N ALA A 653 -12.20 16.40 22.64
CA ALA A 653 -12.49 15.85 23.96
C ALA A 653 -13.37 14.62 23.92
N GLY A 654 -14.16 14.37 22.86
CA GLY A 654 -14.78 13.04 22.70
C GLY A 654 -13.71 11.95 22.72
N TYR A 655 -12.62 12.15 21.99
CA TYR A 655 -11.49 11.21 21.91
C TYR A 655 -10.61 11.16 23.16
N ILE A 656 -10.36 12.31 23.80
CA ILE A 656 -9.54 12.41 25.02
C ILE A 656 -10.32 12.02 26.29
N GLN A 657 -11.63 12.21 26.34
CA GLN A 657 -12.47 11.78 27.47
C GLN A 657 -12.68 10.26 27.50
N HIS A 658 -12.40 9.53 26.41
CA HIS A 658 -12.42 8.06 26.38
C HIS A 658 -11.35 7.40 27.28
N THR A 659 -10.36 8.15 27.77
CA THR A 659 -9.37 7.68 28.76
C THR A 659 -9.72 8.05 30.21
N GLN A 660 -10.79 8.82 30.44
CA GLN A 660 -11.30 9.07 31.79
C GLN A 660 -12.50 8.18 32.08
N ASP A 661 -12.37 7.32 33.08
CA ASP A 661 -13.45 6.46 33.53
C ASP A 661 -14.69 7.28 33.91
N GLY A 662 -15.82 7.02 33.26
CA GLY A 662 -17.14 7.46 33.73
C GLY A 662 -17.97 8.37 32.81
N VAL A 663 -17.47 8.80 31.64
CA VAL A 663 -18.29 9.55 30.66
C VAL A 663 -18.81 8.61 29.57
N ASN A 664 -20.10 8.28 29.63
CA ASN A 664 -20.77 7.41 28.64
C ASN A 664 -21.13 8.12 27.33
N ASP A 665 -20.98 9.44 27.25
CA ASP A 665 -21.37 10.24 26.08
C ASP A 665 -20.24 10.27 25.04
N VAL A 666 -20.36 9.43 24.01
CA VAL A 666 -19.31 9.24 23.00
C VAL A 666 -19.47 10.13 21.76
N PHE A 667 -20.59 10.84 21.64
CA PHE A 667 -20.88 11.65 20.46
C PHE A 667 -20.78 13.14 20.75
N CYS A 668 -20.38 13.90 19.74
CA CYS A 668 -20.54 15.35 19.81
C CYS A 668 -22.02 15.74 19.80
N ALA A 669 -22.36 16.85 20.47
CA ALA A 669 -23.72 17.38 20.46
C ALA A 669 -24.19 17.82 19.05
N CYS A 670 -23.26 18.12 18.13
CA CYS A 670 -23.61 18.58 16.78
C CYS A 670 -24.39 17.56 15.95
N GLY A 671 -24.25 16.26 16.25
CA GLY A 671 -24.89 15.19 15.48
C GLY A 671 -26.25 14.74 16.01
N ARG A 672 -26.69 15.27 17.15
CA ARG A 672 -27.92 14.83 17.80
C ARG A 672 -29.16 15.31 17.05
N GLY A 673 -30.14 14.43 16.89
CA GLY A 673 -31.43 14.75 16.27
C GLY A 673 -31.41 14.88 14.74
N PHE A 674 -30.26 14.64 14.08
CA PHE A 674 -30.16 14.61 12.62
C PHE A 674 -30.64 13.28 12.03
N LEU A 675 -31.89 12.92 12.34
CA LEU A 675 -32.57 11.71 11.90
C LEU A 675 -34.01 12.07 11.44
N PRO A 676 -34.60 11.33 10.48
CA PRO A 676 -36.03 11.46 10.16
C PRO A 676 -36.93 11.34 11.39
N GLU A 677 -38.08 12.02 11.39
CA GLU A 677 -39.01 11.96 12.54
C GLU A 677 -39.56 10.54 12.77
N ASP A 678 -39.81 9.83 11.68
CA ASP A 678 -40.31 8.46 11.58
C ASP A 678 -39.20 7.41 11.42
N PHE A 679 -37.96 7.74 11.81
CA PHE A 679 -36.78 6.90 11.55
C PHE A 679 -36.94 5.43 12.00
N VAL A 680 -37.57 5.19 13.17
CA VAL A 680 -38.00 3.86 13.60
C VAL A 680 -39.44 3.95 14.14
N PRO A 681 -40.46 3.61 13.33
CA PRO A 681 -41.87 3.86 13.68
C PRO A 681 -42.35 3.02 14.87
N ASP A 682 -41.72 1.87 15.10
CA ASP A 682 -42.11 0.94 16.15
C ASP A 682 -41.49 1.25 17.53
N VAL A 683 -40.74 2.33 17.70
CA VAL A 683 -40.12 2.63 19.01
C VAL A 683 -41.10 3.45 19.89
N PRO A 684 -41.50 2.93 21.07
CA PRO A 684 -42.43 3.65 21.95
C PRO A 684 -41.79 4.94 22.46
N ASN A 685 -42.60 6.01 22.58
CA ASN A 685 -42.15 7.32 23.08
C ASN A 685 -40.92 7.88 22.34
N TRP A 686 -40.75 7.56 21.04
CA TRP A 686 -39.59 7.99 20.24
C TRP A 686 -39.37 9.52 20.27
N ALA A 687 -40.45 10.30 20.26
CA ALA A 687 -40.39 11.76 20.32
C ALA A 687 -39.64 12.28 21.56
N ASP A 688 -39.67 11.55 22.68
CA ASP A 688 -39.01 11.94 23.93
C ASP A 688 -37.47 11.86 23.83
N VAL A 689 -36.95 11.02 22.93
CA VAL A 689 -35.52 10.73 22.83
C VAL A 689 -34.88 11.08 21.50
N ARG A 690 -35.65 11.24 20.42
CA ARG A 690 -35.11 11.45 19.05
C ARG A 690 -34.08 12.59 18.96
N GLY A 691 -34.29 13.68 19.71
CA GLY A 691 -33.39 14.84 19.76
C GLY A 691 -32.05 14.57 20.48
N LEU A 692 -31.88 13.40 21.08
CA LEU A 692 -30.68 12.95 21.79
C LEU A 692 -29.93 11.84 21.04
N VAL A 693 -30.53 11.28 20.00
CA VAL A 693 -29.98 10.18 19.21
C VAL A 693 -29.08 10.72 18.11
N THR A 694 -27.95 10.04 17.89
CA THR A 694 -27.03 10.34 16.78
C THR A 694 -27.09 9.22 15.75
N GLY A 695 -27.19 9.58 14.47
CA GLY A 695 -27.15 8.60 13.37
C GLY A 695 -25.77 7.94 13.26
N ALA A 696 -25.73 6.63 13.01
CA ALA A 696 -24.52 5.86 12.78
C ALA A 696 -24.70 4.81 11.68
N ALA A 697 -23.68 4.64 10.84
CA ALA A 697 -23.65 3.63 9.79
C ALA A 697 -22.76 2.46 10.23
N ILE A 698 -23.37 1.48 10.91
CA ILE A 698 -22.68 0.32 11.51
C ILE A 698 -22.52 -0.78 10.45
N SER A 699 -21.29 -1.19 10.17
CA SER A 699 -20.98 -2.28 9.23
C SER A 699 -20.16 -3.39 9.90
N PRO A 700 -20.08 -4.60 9.31
CA PRO A 700 -19.05 -5.56 9.70
C PRO A 700 -17.65 -4.92 9.56
N ILE A 701 -16.71 -5.36 10.40
CA ILE A 701 -15.29 -4.96 10.33
C ILE A 701 -14.46 -6.20 10.02
N PHE A 702 -13.93 -6.26 8.81
CA PHE A 702 -13.19 -7.41 8.31
C PHE A 702 -11.72 -7.35 8.75
N SER A 703 -11.12 -8.53 8.97
CA SER A 703 -9.66 -8.64 9.13
C SER A 703 -8.94 -8.36 7.82
N VAL A 704 -7.64 -8.10 7.89
CA VAL A 704 -6.79 -7.83 6.73
C VAL A 704 -5.99 -9.09 6.41
N PRO A 705 -6.25 -9.78 5.28
CA PRO A 705 -5.62 -11.07 4.95
C PRO A 705 -4.10 -11.08 4.95
N MET A 706 -3.45 -9.93 4.70
CA MET A 706 -1.99 -9.79 4.75
C MET A 706 -1.41 -9.88 6.17
N ILE A 707 -2.22 -9.61 7.19
CA ILE A 707 -1.84 -9.55 8.60
C ILE A 707 -2.31 -10.80 9.33
N ASP A 708 -3.57 -11.16 9.10
CA ASP A 708 -4.21 -12.29 9.74
C ASP A 708 -5.07 -13.03 8.69
N PRO A 709 -4.70 -14.29 8.35
CA PRO A 709 -5.36 -15.03 7.29
C PRO A 709 -6.88 -15.11 7.49
N PRO A 710 -7.67 -14.98 6.43
CA PRO A 710 -9.12 -15.12 6.52
C PRO A 710 -9.47 -16.54 6.95
N PHE A 711 -10.62 -16.68 7.62
CA PHE A 711 -11.17 -17.99 7.90
C PHE A 711 -11.70 -18.62 6.61
N ASP A 712 -11.21 -19.81 6.25
CA ASP A 712 -11.53 -20.46 4.98
C ASP A 712 -12.40 -21.72 5.11
N GLY A 713 -13.00 -21.97 6.28
CA GLY A 713 -14.02 -23.03 6.51
C GLY A 713 -13.58 -24.48 6.28
N LEU A 714 -12.47 -24.73 5.58
CA LEU A 714 -12.00 -26.03 5.10
C LEU A 714 -10.73 -26.52 5.81
N LEU A 715 -9.99 -25.64 6.51
CA LEU A 715 -8.75 -26.01 7.20
C LEU A 715 -8.94 -26.71 8.56
N ASN A 716 -10.14 -27.19 8.89
CA ASN A 716 -10.39 -28.08 10.04
C ASN A 716 -10.61 -29.55 9.64
N LEU A 717 -10.41 -29.92 8.37
CA LEU A 717 -10.23 -31.33 8.01
C LEU A 717 -8.78 -31.72 8.26
N ASP A 718 -8.45 -31.89 9.54
CA ASP A 718 -7.30 -32.72 9.91
C ASP A 718 -7.59 -34.14 9.40
N PRO A 719 -6.73 -34.76 8.57
CA PRO A 719 -6.98 -36.11 8.05
C PRO A 719 -7.10 -37.18 9.16
N ALA A 720 -6.77 -36.81 10.41
CA ALA A 720 -6.73 -37.69 11.56
C ALA A 720 -8.05 -37.78 12.36
N GLN A 721 -9.07 -36.95 12.07
CA GLN A 721 -10.37 -37.05 12.77
C GLN A 721 -11.50 -37.15 11.75
N GLY A 722 -11.89 -38.39 11.47
CA GLY A 722 -12.91 -38.72 10.50
C GLY A 722 -14.32 -38.25 10.89
N GLY A 723 -15.14 -38.03 9.85
CA GLY A 723 -16.58 -38.18 9.92
C GLY A 723 -17.41 -36.90 9.90
N CYS A 724 -17.45 -36.17 8.78
CA CYS A 724 -18.67 -35.49 8.34
C CYS A 724 -18.64 -35.24 6.82
N THR A 725 -19.62 -35.80 6.11
CA THR A 725 -19.67 -35.90 4.65
C THR A 725 -20.00 -34.57 3.98
N ALA A 726 -19.20 -34.20 2.98
CA ALA A 726 -19.28 -33.01 2.12
C ALA A 726 -20.53 -32.95 1.20
N ASN A 727 -21.63 -33.63 1.52
CA ASN A 727 -22.73 -33.88 0.60
C ASN A 727 -23.80 -32.77 0.53
N HIS A 728 -23.76 -31.76 1.41
CA HIS A 728 -24.81 -30.72 1.43
C HIS A 728 -24.48 -29.44 0.63
N LEU A 729 -23.20 -29.15 0.38
CA LEU A 729 -22.77 -27.98 -0.41
C LEU A 729 -22.57 -28.29 -1.91
N ILE A 730 -22.30 -29.55 -2.26
CA ILE A 730 -22.04 -29.99 -3.63
C ILE A 730 -23.29 -29.90 -4.52
N ASN A 731 -24.49 -30.10 -3.94
CA ASN A 731 -25.74 -30.12 -4.71
C ASN A 731 -26.23 -28.74 -5.19
N HIS A 732 -25.62 -27.63 -4.75
CA HIS A 732 -26.10 -26.29 -5.09
C HIS A 732 -25.27 -25.57 -6.17
N LEU A 733 -24.10 -26.11 -6.57
CA LEU A 733 -23.09 -25.36 -7.33
C LEU A 733 -22.59 -26.02 -8.63
N MET A 734 -23.14 -27.16 -9.06
CA MET A 734 -22.71 -27.80 -10.30
C MET A 734 -23.73 -27.66 -11.44
N SER A 735 -23.56 -26.62 -12.24
CA SER A 735 -23.90 -26.67 -13.67
C SER A 735 -22.91 -25.79 -14.43
N PHE A 736 -21.91 -26.38 -15.07
CA PHE A 736 -21.28 -25.98 -16.34
C PHE A 736 -20.00 -26.81 -16.54
N ASN A 737 -19.97 -27.60 -17.62
CA ASN A 737 -18.88 -28.49 -18.03
C ASN A 737 -18.00 -27.81 -19.08
N GLN A 738 -16.66 -27.91 -18.97
CA GLN A 738 -15.73 -28.16 -20.10
C GLN A 738 -14.30 -28.48 -19.60
N PRO A 739 -13.53 -29.35 -20.29
CA PRO A 739 -12.15 -29.71 -19.90
C PRO A 739 -11.08 -28.95 -20.69
N VAL A 740 -9.94 -28.64 -20.05
CA VAL A 740 -8.71 -28.16 -20.72
C VAL A 740 -7.59 -29.15 -20.45
N ALA A 741 -6.97 -29.64 -21.53
CA ALA A 741 -5.82 -30.52 -21.52
C ALA A 741 -4.51 -29.73 -21.29
N LEU A 742 -3.63 -30.26 -20.44
CA LEU A 742 -2.28 -29.75 -20.18
C LEU A 742 -1.25 -30.72 -20.79
N LEU A 743 -0.39 -30.20 -21.67
CA LEU A 743 0.71 -30.93 -22.32
C LEU A 743 2.05 -30.58 -21.66
N PHE A 744 2.87 -31.62 -21.45
CA PHE A 744 4.23 -31.59 -20.94
C PHE A 744 5.22 -30.99 -21.95
N MET A 745 5.97 -29.96 -21.55
CA MET A 745 7.30 -29.61 -22.10
C MET A 745 8.07 -28.87 -20.98
N GLN A 746 8.93 -29.55 -20.23
CA GLN A 746 9.67 -28.94 -19.10
C GLN A 746 11.19 -28.86 -19.36
N ASP A 747 11.78 -29.78 -20.12
CA ASP A 747 13.24 -29.88 -20.25
C ASP A 747 13.84 -28.93 -21.31
N GLU A 748 13.17 -28.70 -22.45
CA GLU A 748 13.64 -27.74 -23.46
C GLU A 748 13.55 -26.27 -22.99
N TRP A 749 12.68 -25.98 -22.02
CA TRP A 749 12.47 -24.63 -21.48
C TRP A 749 13.66 -24.15 -20.65
N CYS A 750 14.28 -25.03 -19.87
CA CYS A 750 15.39 -24.68 -19.00
C CYS A 750 16.65 -24.31 -19.79
N GLU A 751 17.04 -25.09 -20.80
CA GLU A 751 18.21 -24.75 -21.63
C GLU A 751 17.98 -23.50 -22.48
N MET A 752 16.78 -23.33 -23.03
CA MET A 752 16.43 -22.17 -23.87
C MET A 752 16.48 -20.86 -23.08
N ILE A 753 16.00 -20.86 -21.83
CA ILE A 753 15.98 -19.65 -21.00
C ILE A 753 17.33 -19.35 -20.34
N LEU A 754 18.12 -20.36 -19.96
CA LEU A 754 19.49 -20.14 -19.46
C LEU A 754 20.38 -19.46 -20.52
N THR A 755 20.18 -19.81 -21.79
CA THR A 755 20.85 -19.16 -22.92
C THR A 755 20.40 -17.69 -23.09
N LEU A 756 19.10 -17.41 -22.93
CA LEU A 756 18.53 -16.05 -22.97
C LEU A 756 19.06 -15.13 -21.86
N PHE A 757 19.41 -15.68 -20.70
CA PHE A 757 19.99 -14.92 -19.57
C PHE A 757 21.53 -14.87 -19.58
N GLY A 758 22.19 -15.34 -20.65
CA GLY A 758 23.65 -15.27 -20.80
C GLY A 758 24.43 -16.18 -19.86
N ILE A 759 23.79 -17.20 -19.27
CA ILE A 759 24.44 -18.18 -18.39
C ILE A 759 24.99 -19.30 -19.28
N LYS A 760 26.30 -19.29 -19.57
CA LYS A 760 26.96 -20.39 -20.28
C LYS A 760 26.91 -21.66 -19.41
N THR A 761 26.13 -22.65 -19.81
CA THR A 761 26.22 -24.02 -19.29
C THR A 761 27.53 -24.65 -19.76
N LEU A 762 28.40 -25.02 -18.81
CA LEU A 762 29.40 -26.05 -19.07
C LEU A 762 28.65 -27.35 -19.35
N THR A 763 28.81 -27.88 -20.56
CA THR A 763 28.35 -29.20 -21.01
C THR A 763 28.53 -30.26 -19.93
N MET A 764 27.42 -30.76 -19.34
CA MET A 764 27.43 -31.98 -18.55
C MET A 764 27.67 -33.17 -19.49
N ARG A 765 28.90 -33.70 -19.47
CA ARG A 765 29.17 -35.03 -20.03
C ARG A 765 28.36 -36.07 -19.26
N HIS A 766 27.63 -36.88 -20.02
CA HIS A 766 26.96 -38.09 -19.56
C HIS A 766 27.86 -38.93 -18.65
N PHE A 767 27.38 -39.21 -17.44
CA PHE A 767 27.74 -40.41 -16.71
C PHE A 767 26.48 -41.27 -16.57
N THR A 768 26.31 -42.19 -17.52
CA THR A 768 25.59 -43.43 -17.30
C THR A 768 26.44 -44.33 -16.42
N THR A 769 25.94 -44.77 -15.25
CA THR A 769 25.76 -46.20 -14.90
C THR A 769 25.45 -46.43 -13.40
N LYS A 770 24.46 -47.32 -13.22
CA LYS A 770 23.99 -48.06 -12.04
C LYS A 770 23.19 -47.34 -10.97
#